data_AF-A0A8J6FGC2-F1
#
_entry.id   AF-A0A8J6FGC2-F1
#
_cell.length_a   1.000
_cell.length_b   1.000
_cell.length_c   1.000
_cell.angle_alpha   90.00
_cell.angle_beta   90.00
_cell.angle_gamma   90.00
#
_symmetry.space_group_name_H-M   'P 1'
#
loop_
_entity.id
_entity.type
_entity.pdbx_description
1 polymer ?
#
loop_
_entity_poly.entity_id
_entity_poly.type
_entity_poly.pdbx_seq_one_letter_code
_entity_poly.pdbx_strand_id
1 'polypeptide(L)'
;MSGKQEDDEPLLFILEENGGCANLPEVDTSGDVPLATDEYECHVESMEQVHVPEDADPSWETRYEEAAIYLQEGKNNDKFYTHPRDPKALAAYLFAHNHLFYMLELSTGLLLLLLSLCEAPAVPFLRLDIYVHATLELLALALVVFELCMKMRWLGFWTFLRHRRTVLKSLVLWVQFVEAIVVLIRQTSHVRVTRALRPIFLVDCRYCGAVRRNLRQIFQSLPPFIDILLLLLFFMVIFAILGFYLFSPNPADPYFSTLENSLVSLFVLLTTANFPDVMMPAYSRNRWSCIFFIVYLSIELYFIMNLLLAVVFDTFNDIEKKKFKSLLLHKRTATQHSYQLLHNPQGPPGISFRQFDGMMRFYKPRMSTRDRYLCFRALKQDRTDNLRLKEFYHFYEVVDLKWKVQRIREHWFDDLSPTALLIFKGINVLANSKAFQYAVYAVVATNGLWILIETFMVKGGNFFPQGVPWSYVVFLTIYGAEVLLKVTGLGPLEYFTSGWNLFDFSVTMLALLGLLALAFDMKPFYFIVVLRPLQLLRLFKLKKRYRTVLDTMLELLPRMASLGLTLLIFYYSFSIVGMEFFSGVLYPNCCSTSTVAESYRLQNHTVGNQTLVEEGYYYLNNFDNILISFVTLFELTVVNNWYIIMEGVTSQTSHWARLYFMVFYIVTMVVITIIVACILDAFVFRMNYCRKNKDAEDEKGITLEMEVGREELTMILRHAQNSEEKNQVRKLLSHLQSNQAATVLFVGRRSQTKSDLSMKMYEEEIQVSWEPAL
;
A
#
# COMPACT_ATOMS: atom_id res chain seq x y z
N MET A 1 3.31 36.30 -14.02
CA MET A 1 3.93 36.57 -12.70
C MET A 1 4.69 35.32 -12.29
N SER A 2 6.03 35.42 -12.22
CA SER A 2 6.95 34.30 -12.05
C SER A 2 6.89 33.74 -10.62
N GLY A 3 6.47 32.48 -10.49
CA GLY A 3 6.50 31.73 -9.24
C GLY A 3 7.86 31.07 -9.04
N LYS A 4 8.55 31.46 -7.97
CA LYS A 4 9.76 30.79 -7.47
C LYS A 4 9.48 29.32 -7.20
N GLN A 5 10.15 28.45 -7.93
CA GLN A 5 10.24 27.02 -7.71
C GLN A 5 11.53 26.75 -6.90
N GLU A 6 11.47 27.02 -5.60
CA GLU A 6 12.50 26.61 -4.63
C GLU A 6 11.79 25.86 -3.52
N ASP A 7 11.91 24.53 -3.51
CA ASP A 7 11.73 23.64 -2.35
C ASP A 7 11.85 22.17 -2.82
N ASP A 8 12.98 21.77 -3.44
CA ASP A 8 13.40 20.35 -3.51
C ASP A 8 14.85 20.13 -4.04
N GLU A 9 15.73 21.14 -4.03
CA GLU A 9 17.17 20.91 -4.25
C GLU A 9 17.88 20.66 -2.91
N PRO A 10 18.65 19.57 -2.76
CA PRO A 10 19.68 19.50 -1.73
C PRO A 10 20.80 20.45 -2.14
N LEU A 11 20.99 21.53 -1.39
CA LEU A 11 22.19 22.37 -1.47
C LEU A 11 23.42 21.47 -1.25
N LEU A 12 24.09 21.16 -2.35
CA LEU A 12 25.39 20.52 -2.39
C LEU A 12 26.39 21.58 -1.91
N PHE A 13 26.83 21.50 -0.66
CA PHE A 13 28.01 22.25 -0.23
C PHE A 13 29.22 21.66 -0.94
N ILE A 14 29.67 22.35 -1.97
CA ILE A 14 31.02 22.22 -2.53
C ILE A 14 31.96 22.70 -1.42
N LEU A 15 32.78 21.79 -0.90
CA LEU A 15 33.95 22.17 -0.12
C LEU A 15 34.97 22.74 -1.11
N GLU A 16 35.21 24.04 -1.04
CA GLU A 16 36.35 24.68 -1.69
C GLU A 16 37.64 24.10 -1.10
N GLU A 17 38.40 23.39 -1.93
CA GLU A 17 39.83 23.21 -1.72
C GLU A 17 40.53 24.55 -1.93
N ASN A 18 41.11 25.10 -0.86
CA ASN A 18 42.18 26.08 -0.99
C ASN A 18 43.36 25.66 -0.10
N GLY A 19 44.34 25.06 -0.78
CA GLY A 19 45.75 25.43 -0.73
C GLY A 19 46.43 25.63 0.63
N GLY A 20 47.33 24.71 0.97
CA GLY A 20 48.30 24.90 2.06
C GLY A 20 49.36 23.82 2.07
N CYS A 21 50.12 23.70 0.99
CA CYS A 21 51.33 22.89 0.92
C CYS A 21 52.39 23.47 1.88
N ALA A 22 52.82 22.72 2.88
CA ALA A 22 53.97 23.09 3.72
C ALA A 22 54.75 21.84 4.17
N ASN A 23 55.83 21.59 3.42
CA ASN A 23 57.15 21.12 3.84
C ASN A 23 57.27 19.95 4.84
N LEU A 24 57.66 18.81 4.26
CA LEU A 24 58.53 17.79 4.87
C LEU A 24 59.81 18.41 5.45
N PRO A 25 60.38 17.78 6.49
CA PRO A 25 61.82 17.63 6.60
C PRO A 25 62.23 16.16 6.42
N GLU A 26 63.22 15.99 5.57
CA GLU A 26 63.96 14.76 5.30
C GLU A 26 65.11 14.57 6.33
N VAL A 27 65.43 13.30 6.61
CA VAL A 27 66.75 12.73 6.94
C VAL A 27 67.31 12.94 8.37
N ASP A 28 67.55 11.86 9.13
CA ASP A 28 68.88 11.25 9.22
C ASP A 28 68.96 9.90 9.98
N THR A 29 70.07 9.21 9.74
CA THR A 29 70.44 7.79 9.89
C THR A 29 70.62 7.15 11.29
N SER A 30 70.70 5.80 11.28
CA SER A 30 71.65 4.90 12.00
C SER A 30 71.23 4.10 13.25
N GLY A 31 71.70 2.84 13.33
CA GLY A 31 71.75 1.96 14.51
C GLY A 31 70.94 0.66 14.36
N ASP A 32 71.47 -0.38 13.72
CA ASP A 32 72.24 -1.50 14.30
C ASP A 32 71.39 -2.72 14.75
N VAL A 33 71.76 -3.87 14.17
CA VAL A 33 71.23 -5.23 14.40
C VAL A 33 72.01 -5.87 15.56
N PRO A 34 71.39 -6.78 16.33
CA PRO A 34 71.96 -8.14 16.33
C PRO A 34 70.91 -9.25 16.25
N LEU A 35 71.28 -10.28 15.49
CA LEU A 35 70.72 -11.63 15.56
C LEU A 35 70.94 -12.23 16.96
N ALA A 36 69.95 -12.97 17.47
CA ALA A 36 70.15 -14.11 18.35
C ALA A 36 69.11 -15.18 18.05
N THR A 37 69.61 -16.34 17.63
CA THR A 37 68.98 -17.65 17.63
C THR A 37 68.73 -18.11 19.06
N ASP A 38 67.58 -18.74 19.34
CA ASP A 38 67.51 -19.91 20.24
C ASP A 38 66.16 -20.65 20.05
N GLU A 39 66.28 -21.99 20.05
CA GLU A 39 65.23 -23.00 19.90
C GLU A 39 64.55 -23.38 21.24
N TYR A 40 63.43 -24.12 21.13
CA TYR A 40 62.65 -24.82 22.18
C TYR A 40 61.77 -23.89 23.06
N GLU A 41 60.51 -24.13 23.40
CA GLU A 41 59.79 -25.37 23.67
C GLU A 41 58.27 -25.09 23.83
N CYS A 42 57.41 -26.07 23.52
CA CYS A 42 55.96 -26.00 23.75
C CYS A 42 55.63 -26.03 25.25
N HIS A 43 55.09 -24.94 25.79
CA HIS A 43 54.37 -24.97 27.06
C HIS A 43 52.90 -24.59 26.86
N VAL A 44 52.04 -25.57 27.19
CA VAL A 44 50.60 -25.41 27.37
C VAL A 44 50.39 -24.62 28.66
N GLU A 45 50.21 -23.30 28.53
CA GLU A 45 49.80 -22.46 29.66
C GLU A 45 48.27 -22.44 29.81
N SER A 46 47.88 -22.75 31.04
CA SER A 46 46.56 -22.67 31.63
C SER A 46 45.86 -21.34 31.36
N MET A 47 44.55 -21.43 31.10
CA MET A 47 43.56 -20.34 31.08
C MET A 47 43.94 -19.12 31.94
N GLU A 48 44.65 -18.17 31.34
CA GLU A 48 44.62 -16.79 31.80
C GLU A 48 43.26 -16.20 31.45
N GLN A 49 42.56 -15.75 32.48
CA GLN A 49 41.42 -14.86 32.34
C GLN A 49 41.92 -13.59 31.65
N VAL A 50 41.78 -13.53 30.32
CA VAL A 50 41.86 -12.28 29.57
C VAL A 50 40.80 -11.37 30.16
N HIS A 51 41.24 -10.41 30.97
CA HIS A 51 40.46 -9.25 31.36
C HIS A 51 39.88 -8.63 30.10
N VAL A 52 38.58 -8.82 29.90
CA VAL A 52 37.79 -7.97 29.02
C VAL A 52 37.90 -6.57 29.63
N PRO A 53 38.38 -5.54 28.91
CA PRO A 53 38.27 -4.19 29.42
C PRO A 53 36.77 -3.84 29.42
N GLU A 54 36.14 -3.98 30.57
CA GLU A 54 34.87 -3.34 30.92
C GLU A 54 35.14 -1.84 31.05
N ASP A 55 35.21 -1.14 29.93
CA ASP A 55 34.98 0.30 29.87
C ASP A 55 34.27 0.59 28.55
N ALA A 56 32.94 0.63 28.61
CA ALA A 56 32.15 1.31 27.59
C ALA A 56 32.41 2.80 27.79
N ASP A 57 33.39 3.35 27.08
CA ASP A 57 33.59 4.79 26.98
C ASP A 57 32.23 5.44 26.67
N PRO A 58 31.66 6.30 27.56
CA PRO A 58 30.33 6.87 27.38
C PRO A 58 30.21 7.66 26.07
N SER A 59 31.34 8.07 25.49
CA SER A 59 31.46 8.71 24.18
C SER A 59 31.02 7.82 23.01
N TRP A 60 31.27 6.50 23.07
CA TRP A 60 30.96 5.59 21.97
C TRP A 60 29.49 5.17 21.96
N GLU A 61 28.85 5.01 23.12
CA GLU A 61 27.42 4.70 23.18
C GLU A 61 26.57 5.81 22.57
N THR A 62 26.88 7.08 22.87
CA THR A 62 26.21 8.23 22.26
C THR A 62 26.42 8.25 20.74
N ARG A 63 27.63 7.95 20.25
CA ARG A 63 27.89 7.84 18.80
C ARG A 63 27.10 6.72 18.13
N TYR A 64 26.94 5.58 18.80
CA TYR A 64 26.12 4.48 18.28
C TYR A 64 24.64 4.85 18.19
N GLU A 65 24.11 5.52 19.21
CA GLU A 65 22.74 6.02 19.22
C GLU A 65 22.52 7.07 18.13
N GLU A 66 23.42 8.04 18.00
CA GLU A 66 23.37 9.08 16.97
C GLU A 66 23.43 8.50 15.55
N ALA A 67 24.38 7.57 15.30
CA ALA A 67 24.51 6.90 14.02
C ALA A 67 23.27 6.06 13.65
N ALA A 68 22.61 5.46 14.65
CA ALA A 68 21.35 4.74 14.45
C ALA A 68 20.19 5.69 14.11
N ILE A 69 20.14 6.88 14.73
CA ILE A 69 19.13 7.90 14.44
C ILE A 69 19.26 8.41 13.01
N TYR A 70 20.46 8.71 12.50
CA TYR A 70 20.65 9.10 11.10
C TYR A 70 20.08 8.06 10.13
N LEU A 71 20.30 6.77 10.39
CA LEU A 71 19.76 5.70 9.56
C LEU A 71 18.23 5.61 9.64
N GLN A 72 17.64 5.89 10.79
CA GLN A 72 16.19 5.97 10.97
C GLN A 72 15.60 7.18 10.24
N GLU A 73 16.20 8.36 10.38
CA GLU A 73 15.81 9.59 9.67
C GLU A 73 15.87 9.39 8.15
N GLY A 74 16.96 8.78 7.65
CA GLY A 74 17.10 8.42 6.23
C GLY A 74 16.04 7.43 5.74
N LYS A 75 15.65 6.45 6.58
CA LYS A 75 14.57 5.49 6.25
C LYS A 75 13.20 6.17 6.23
N ASN A 76 12.98 7.12 7.14
CA ASN A 76 11.71 7.84 7.30
C ASN A 76 11.54 9.00 6.32
N ASN A 77 12.63 9.44 5.69
CA ASN A 77 12.71 10.66 4.89
C ASN A 77 12.42 11.92 5.73
N ASP A 78 13.04 11.98 6.91
CA ASP A 78 13.05 13.15 7.79
C ASP A 78 14.27 14.01 7.48
N LYS A 79 14.14 15.33 7.61
CA LYS A 79 15.20 16.26 7.22
C LYS A 79 16.28 16.33 8.31
N PHE A 80 17.55 16.23 7.93
CA PHE A 80 18.68 16.21 8.90
C PHE A 80 18.91 17.51 9.67
N TYR A 81 18.31 18.64 9.26
CA TYR A 81 18.46 19.90 10.01
C TYR A 81 17.73 19.87 11.37
N THR A 82 16.82 18.91 11.59
CA THR A 82 16.14 18.69 12.89
C THR A 82 16.76 17.58 13.72
N HIS A 83 17.98 17.17 13.38
CA HIS A 83 18.68 16.09 14.07
C HIS A 83 18.88 16.43 15.57
N PRO A 84 18.55 15.53 16.50
CA PRO A 84 18.62 15.82 17.93
C PRO A 84 20.07 15.86 18.42
N ARG A 85 20.58 17.04 18.77
CA ARG A 85 21.92 17.23 19.36
C ARG A 85 21.92 17.24 20.89
N ASP A 86 20.84 17.71 21.49
CA ASP A 86 20.69 17.84 22.93
C ASP A 86 19.96 16.64 23.54
N PRO A 87 20.23 16.25 24.80
CA PRO A 87 19.52 15.15 25.46
C PRO A 87 18.00 15.40 25.58
N LYS A 88 17.59 16.68 25.70
CA LYS A 88 16.17 17.07 25.69
C LYS A 88 15.52 16.86 24.32
N ALA A 89 16.24 17.16 23.24
CA ALA A 89 15.78 16.96 21.87
C ALA A 89 15.74 15.47 21.52
N LEU A 90 16.73 14.69 21.98
CA LEU A 90 16.77 13.24 21.86
C LEU A 90 15.56 12.58 22.54
N ALA A 91 15.27 12.94 23.79
CA ALA A 91 14.08 12.43 24.49
C ALA A 91 12.77 12.76 23.76
N ALA A 92 12.67 13.97 23.18
CA ALA A 92 11.51 14.37 22.39
C ALA A 92 11.42 13.58 21.06
N TYR A 93 12.55 13.37 20.38
CA TYR A 93 12.63 12.57 19.16
C TYR A 93 12.20 11.12 19.42
N LEU A 94 12.75 10.48 20.45
CA LEU A 94 12.43 9.10 20.82
C LEU A 94 10.95 8.94 21.21
N PHE A 95 10.38 9.93 21.90
CA PHE A 95 8.96 9.95 22.22
C PHE A 95 8.08 10.03 20.96
N ALA A 96 8.39 10.96 20.05
CA ALA A 96 7.64 11.16 18.82
C ALA A 96 7.78 9.99 17.82
N HIS A 97 8.91 9.29 17.83
CA HIS A 97 9.20 8.18 16.91
C HIS A 97 8.81 6.79 17.43
N ASN A 98 7.99 6.73 18.48
CA ASN A 98 7.50 5.48 19.03
C ASN A 98 6.30 4.92 18.22
N HIS A 99 6.23 3.60 18.08
CA HIS A 99 5.11 2.91 17.43
C HIS A 99 3.76 3.21 18.11
N LEU A 100 3.74 3.42 19.43
CA LEU A 100 2.53 3.83 20.14
C LEU A 100 2.05 5.21 19.71
N PHE A 101 2.97 6.15 19.49
CA PHE A 101 2.62 7.49 19.01
C PHE A 101 2.05 7.43 17.58
N TYR A 102 2.65 6.64 16.69
CA TYR A 102 2.10 6.44 15.35
C TYR A 102 0.72 5.76 15.33
N MET A 103 0.47 4.83 16.26
CA MET A 103 -0.84 4.20 16.39
C MET A 103 -1.89 5.16 16.96
N LEU A 104 -1.50 6.06 17.88
CA LEU A 104 -2.36 7.13 18.37
C LEU A 104 -2.77 8.08 17.24
N GLU A 105 -1.84 8.50 16.39
CA GLU A 105 -2.15 9.35 15.22
C GLU A 105 -3.15 8.67 14.28
N LEU A 106 -2.91 7.39 13.97
CA LEU A 106 -3.76 6.63 13.05
C LEU A 106 -5.15 6.41 13.63
N SER A 107 -5.26 6.03 14.91
CA SER A 107 -6.54 5.78 15.55
C SER A 107 -7.35 7.06 15.71
N THR A 108 -6.72 8.18 16.08
CA THR A 108 -7.38 9.49 16.21
C THR A 108 -7.87 10.00 14.85
N GLY A 109 -7.03 9.90 13.81
CA GLY A 109 -7.42 10.24 12.44
C GLY A 109 -8.59 9.39 11.93
N LEU A 110 -8.54 8.06 12.13
CA LEU A 110 -9.61 7.16 11.73
C LEU A 110 -10.91 7.41 12.51
N LEU A 111 -10.81 7.67 13.82
CA LEU A 111 -11.95 7.99 14.68
C LEU A 111 -12.68 9.25 14.20
N LEU A 112 -11.93 10.32 13.88
CA LEU A 112 -12.51 11.58 13.37
C LEU A 112 -13.26 11.38 12.03
N LEU A 113 -12.75 10.51 11.16
CA LEU A 113 -13.42 10.18 9.91
C LEU A 113 -14.67 9.33 10.15
N LEU A 114 -14.58 8.30 10.99
CA LEU A 114 -15.70 7.41 11.30
C LEU A 114 -16.82 8.11 12.07
N LEU A 115 -16.53 9.19 12.80
CA LEU A 115 -17.54 9.96 13.52
C LEU A 115 -18.62 10.51 12.57
N SER A 116 -18.32 10.73 11.28
CA SER A 116 -19.32 11.13 10.28
C SER A 116 -20.41 10.08 10.02
N LEU A 117 -20.25 8.83 10.47
CA LEU A 117 -21.31 7.81 10.43
C LEU A 117 -22.42 8.09 11.45
N CYS A 118 -22.07 8.71 12.57
CA CYS A 118 -22.95 8.94 13.72
C CYS A 118 -23.53 10.36 13.75
N GLU A 119 -22.83 11.33 13.15
CA GLU A 119 -23.26 12.72 13.07
C GLU A 119 -24.34 12.93 12.00
N ALA A 120 -25.26 13.86 12.22
CA ALA A 120 -26.25 14.22 11.21
C ALA A 120 -25.58 14.73 9.91
N PRO A 121 -26.02 14.29 8.71
CA PRO A 121 -27.04 13.25 8.48
C PRO A 121 -26.45 11.83 8.69
N ALA A 122 -26.99 11.14 9.69
CA ALA A 122 -26.40 9.94 10.27
C ALA A 122 -27.00 8.67 9.66
N VAL A 123 -26.26 7.57 9.75
CA VAL A 123 -26.84 6.25 9.48
C VAL A 123 -27.85 5.93 10.59
N PRO A 124 -29.12 5.56 10.28
CA PRO A 124 -30.18 5.49 11.28
C PRO A 124 -29.88 4.62 12.51
N PHE A 125 -29.15 3.51 12.33
CA PHE A 125 -28.80 2.60 13.43
C PHE A 125 -27.57 3.04 14.25
N LEU A 126 -26.80 4.03 13.78
CA LEU A 126 -25.60 4.58 14.45
C LEU A 126 -25.80 6.00 14.95
N ARG A 127 -27.02 6.54 14.86
CA ARG A 127 -27.32 7.92 15.23
C ARG A 127 -27.07 8.13 16.72
N LEU A 128 -26.19 9.07 17.03
CA LEU A 128 -25.90 9.50 18.41
C LEU A 128 -26.55 10.85 18.69
N ASP A 129 -26.82 11.11 19.97
CA ASP A 129 -27.25 12.43 20.42
C ASP A 129 -26.17 13.49 20.19
N ILE A 130 -26.60 14.75 20.04
CA ILE A 130 -25.74 15.85 19.60
C ILE A 130 -24.57 16.09 20.55
N TYR A 131 -24.84 16.08 21.86
CA TYR A 131 -23.81 16.25 22.88
C TYR A 131 -22.82 15.07 22.93
N VAL A 132 -23.25 13.84 22.61
CA VAL A 132 -22.37 12.66 22.63
C VAL A 132 -21.36 12.76 21.50
N HIS A 133 -21.81 12.96 20.27
CA HIS A 133 -20.86 13.05 19.15
C HIS A 133 -20.00 14.31 19.23
N ALA A 134 -20.52 15.44 19.74
CA ALA A 134 -19.73 16.67 19.92
C ALA A 134 -18.63 16.51 20.98
N THR A 135 -18.91 15.82 22.10
CA THR A 135 -17.90 15.54 23.14
C THR A 135 -16.84 14.55 22.66
N LEU A 136 -17.23 13.54 21.88
CA LEU A 136 -16.29 12.62 21.21
C LEU A 136 -15.40 13.37 20.19
N GLU A 137 -15.97 14.30 19.43
CA GLU A 137 -15.21 15.15 18.52
C GLU A 137 -14.18 16.00 19.26
N LEU A 138 -14.59 16.69 20.33
CA LEU A 138 -13.68 17.50 21.15
C LEU A 138 -12.56 16.66 21.79
N LEU A 139 -12.87 15.45 22.25
CA LEU A 139 -11.87 14.51 22.78
C LEU A 139 -10.84 14.14 21.71
N ALA A 140 -11.29 13.79 20.51
CA ALA A 140 -10.41 13.45 19.41
C ALA A 140 -9.56 14.65 18.95
N LEU A 141 -10.13 15.85 18.86
CA LEU A 141 -9.39 17.07 18.54
C LEU A 141 -8.38 17.44 19.64
N ALA A 142 -8.68 17.18 20.91
CA ALA A 142 -7.73 17.37 22.01
C ALA A 142 -6.52 16.41 21.91
N LEU A 143 -6.73 15.17 21.44
CA LEU A 143 -5.63 14.25 21.12
C LEU A 143 -4.76 14.78 19.97
N VAL A 144 -5.37 15.36 18.93
CA VAL A 144 -4.61 16.01 17.84
C VAL A 144 -3.81 17.22 18.35
N VAL A 145 -4.36 18.01 19.28
CA VAL A 145 -3.61 19.10 19.94
C VAL A 145 -2.38 18.54 20.66
N PHE A 146 -2.55 17.47 21.43
CA PHE A 146 -1.44 16.80 22.12
C PHE A 146 -0.35 16.33 21.14
N GLU A 147 -0.73 15.70 20.02
CA GLU A 147 0.21 15.28 18.98
C GLU A 147 1.01 16.45 18.40
N LEU A 148 0.35 17.55 18.06
CA LEU A 148 0.99 18.74 17.50
C LEU A 148 1.93 19.41 18.52
N CYS A 149 1.54 19.48 19.79
CA CYS A 149 2.39 19.98 20.87
C CYS A 149 3.68 19.15 21.01
N MET A 150 3.58 17.82 20.93
CA MET A 150 4.74 16.93 21.01
C MET A 150 5.66 17.06 19.78
N LYS A 151 5.09 17.22 18.57
CA LYS A 151 5.87 17.52 17.36
C LYS A 151 6.54 18.89 17.42
N MET A 152 5.87 19.90 17.95
CA MET A 152 6.43 21.23 18.14
C MET A 152 7.60 21.22 19.14
N ARG A 153 7.51 20.40 20.21
CA ARG A 153 8.59 20.20 21.19
C ARG A 153 9.84 19.57 20.54
N TRP A 154 9.68 18.66 19.58
CA TRP A 154 10.79 18.04 18.86
C TRP A 154 11.38 18.97 17.78
N LEU A 155 10.55 19.50 16.88
CA LEU A 155 11.01 20.26 15.70
C LEU A 155 11.48 21.69 16.04
N GLY A 156 11.01 22.24 17.15
CA GLY A 156 11.14 23.66 17.48
C GLY A 156 10.06 24.53 16.84
N PHE A 157 9.75 25.66 17.47
CA PHE A 157 8.63 26.54 17.11
C PHE A 157 8.73 27.11 15.69
N TRP A 158 9.89 27.66 15.32
CA TRP A 158 10.09 28.30 14.02
C TRP A 158 10.06 27.30 12.86
N THR A 159 10.68 26.13 13.04
CA THR A 159 10.62 25.03 12.07
C THR A 159 9.19 24.54 11.89
N PHE A 160 8.45 24.42 12.99
CA PHE A 160 7.06 23.98 12.98
C PHE A 160 6.15 24.92 12.18
N LEU A 161 6.31 26.24 12.36
CA LEU A 161 5.56 27.26 11.62
C LEU A 161 6.01 27.43 10.17
N ARG A 162 7.29 27.18 9.84
CA ARG A 162 7.76 27.25 8.46
C ARG A 162 7.23 26.09 7.61
N HIS A 163 6.92 24.96 8.24
CA HIS A 163 6.45 23.78 7.54
C HIS A 163 4.95 23.89 7.18
N ARG A 164 4.65 24.10 5.89
CA ARG A 164 3.29 24.41 5.39
C ARG A 164 2.21 23.40 5.80
N ARG A 165 2.56 22.11 5.89
CA ARG A 165 1.60 21.04 6.20
C ARG A 165 1.13 21.07 7.65
N THR A 166 2.04 21.35 8.59
CA THR A 166 1.71 21.46 10.01
C THR A 166 0.87 22.70 10.26
N VAL A 167 1.19 23.81 9.59
CA VAL A 167 0.36 25.04 9.63
C VAL A 167 -1.05 24.78 9.11
N LEU A 168 -1.19 24.12 7.96
CA LEU A 168 -2.51 23.79 7.41
C LEU A 168 -3.30 22.88 8.35
N LYS A 169 -2.65 21.85 8.95
CA LYS A 169 -3.28 20.97 9.95
C LYS A 169 -3.72 21.74 11.20
N SER A 170 -2.90 22.67 11.69
CA SER A 170 -3.25 23.55 12.82
C SER A 170 -4.42 24.48 12.50
N LEU A 171 -4.49 25.02 11.29
CA LEU A 171 -5.61 25.86 10.84
C LEU A 171 -6.92 25.06 10.79
N VAL A 172 -6.91 23.88 10.17
CA VAL A 172 -8.09 23.00 10.10
C VAL A 172 -8.53 22.55 11.49
N LEU A 173 -7.58 22.20 12.36
CA LEU A 173 -7.85 21.87 13.76
C LEU A 173 -8.55 23.02 14.48
N TRP A 174 -8.06 24.26 14.30
CA TRP A 174 -8.66 25.42 14.94
C TRP A 174 -10.11 25.65 14.48
N VAL A 175 -10.37 25.59 13.17
CA VAL A 175 -11.73 25.73 12.62
C VAL A 175 -12.66 24.65 13.17
N GLN A 176 -12.24 23.38 13.14
CA GLN A 176 -13.07 22.27 13.63
C GLN A 176 -13.31 22.33 15.14
N PHE A 177 -12.32 22.78 15.91
CA PHE A 177 -12.45 22.92 17.36
C PHE A 177 -13.48 24.01 17.71
N VAL A 178 -13.42 25.16 17.04
CA VAL A 178 -14.40 26.24 17.21
C VAL A 178 -15.81 25.76 16.85
N GLU A 179 -15.97 25.07 15.71
CA GLU A 179 -17.28 24.57 15.29
C GLU A 179 -17.84 23.48 16.21
N ALA A 180 -17.00 22.57 16.71
CA ALA A 180 -17.42 21.55 17.67
C ALA A 180 -17.95 22.18 18.96
N ILE A 181 -17.31 23.23 19.46
CA ILE A 181 -17.81 24.02 20.60
C ILE A 181 -19.13 24.70 20.25
N VAL A 182 -19.24 25.32 19.07
CA VAL A 182 -20.48 25.98 18.62
C VAL A 182 -21.65 24.99 18.54
N VAL A 183 -21.43 23.78 18.02
CA VAL A 183 -22.44 22.71 17.98
C VAL A 183 -22.84 22.28 19.40
N LEU A 184 -21.86 22.11 20.29
CA LEU A 184 -22.10 21.74 21.68
C LEU A 184 -22.91 22.82 22.44
N ILE A 185 -22.67 24.10 22.19
CA ILE A 185 -23.41 25.19 22.83
C ILE A 185 -24.82 25.32 22.23
N ARG A 186 -24.93 25.28 20.89
CA ARG A 186 -26.21 25.49 20.21
C ARG A 186 -27.15 24.29 20.28
N GLN A 187 -26.66 23.10 20.64
CA GLN A 187 -27.40 21.83 20.66
C GLN A 187 -28.14 21.55 19.34
N THR A 188 -27.66 22.13 18.24
CA THR A 188 -28.21 21.99 16.89
C THR A 188 -27.05 21.97 15.91
N SER A 189 -27.05 20.97 15.03
CA SER A 189 -26.08 20.90 13.93
C SER A 189 -26.45 21.93 12.87
N HIS A 190 -25.55 22.89 12.62
CA HIS A 190 -25.63 23.76 11.46
C HIS A 190 -25.06 23.03 10.22
N VAL A 191 -24.99 23.71 9.08
CA VAL A 191 -24.35 23.14 7.89
C VAL A 191 -22.84 23.02 8.14
N ARG A 192 -22.31 21.79 8.19
CA ARG A 192 -20.92 21.52 8.61
C ARG A 192 -20.06 21.00 7.46
N VAL A 193 -19.94 21.79 6.38
CA VAL A 193 -19.14 21.44 5.19
C VAL A 193 -17.65 21.24 5.52
N THR A 194 -17.15 21.92 6.55
CA THR A 194 -15.77 21.83 7.05
C THR A 194 -15.33 20.43 7.47
N ARG A 195 -16.27 19.51 7.74
CA ARG A 195 -15.96 18.09 7.95
C ARG A 195 -15.23 17.46 6.76
N ALA A 196 -15.45 17.99 5.54
CA ALA A 196 -14.78 17.53 4.32
C ALA A 196 -13.23 17.70 4.38
N LEU A 197 -12.72 18.52 5.31
CA LEU A 197 -11.29 18.73 5.53
C LEU A 197 -10.66 17.74 6.53
N ARG A 198 -11.45 16.96 7.28
CA ARG A 198 -10.96 15.94 8.25
C ARG A 198 -9.96 14.93 7.67
N PRO A 199 -10.02 14.50 6.39
CA PRO A 199 -9.03 13.60 5.82
C PRO A 199 -7.58 14.07 5.96
N ILE A 200 -7.33 15.37 6.17
CA ILE A 200 -5.98 15.88 6.44
C ILE A 200 -5.32 15.23 7.67
N PHE A 201 -6.11 14.89 8.70
CA PHE A 201 -5.60 14.25 9.91
C PHE A 201 -5.09 12.85 9.61
N LEU A 202 -5.80 12.08 8.78
CA LEU A 202 -5.36 10.74 8.33
C LEU A 202 -4.18 10.81 7.36
N VAL A 203 -4.20 11.76 6.41
CA VAL A 203 -3.12 11.91 5.40
C VAL A 203 -1.79 12.33 6.04
N ASP A 204 -1.83 13.10 7.14
CA ASP A 204 -0.62 13.53 7.83
C ASP A 204 0.03 12.43 8.71
N CYS A 205 -0.68 11.34 9.01
CA CYS A 205 -0.17 10.22 9.82
C CYS A 205 1.07 9.55 9.21
N ARG A 206 1.93 8.98 10.08
CA ARG A 206 3.15 8.27 9.66
C ARG A 206 2.90 7.06 8.75
N TYR A 207 1.87 6.25 9.02
CA TYR A 207 1.54 5.05 8.23
C TYR A 207 0.96 5.40 6.84
N CYS A 208 0.23 6.51 6.73
CA CYS A 208 -0.37 6.98 5.48
C CYS A 208 0.59 7.81 4.62
N GLY A 209 1.90 7.69 4.84
CA GLY A 209 2.92 8.41 4.08
C GLY A 209 2.89 8.14 2.56
N ALA A 210 2.49 6.92 2.15
CA ALA A 210 2.30 6.58 0.73
C ALA A 210 1.10 7.34 0.13
N VAL A 211 -0.04 7.33 0.81
CA VAL A 211 -1.26 8.06 0.42
C VAL A 211 -0.98 9.55 0.26
N ARG A 212 -0.24 10.14 1.21
CA ARG A 212 0.19 11.54 1.15
C ARG A 212 1.06 11.85 -0.06
N ARG A 213 1.97 10.95 -0.44
CA ARG A 213 2.83 11.13 -1.62
C ARG A 213 1.99 11.04 -2.89
N ASN A 214 1.16 10.01 -3.02
CA ASN A 214 0.27 9.84 -4.17
C ASN A 214 -0.65 11.06 -4.36
N LEU A 215 -1.30 11.54 -3.30
CA LEU A 215 -2.17 12.72 -3.35
C LEU A 215 -1.40 13.98 -3.77
N ARG A 216 -0.20 14.20 -3.24
CA ARG A 216 0.66 15.32 -3.67
C ARG A 216 1.01 15.23 -5.16
N GLN A 217 1.37 14.04 -5.64
CA GLN A 217 1.75 13.83 -7.03
C GLN A 217 0.58 14.12 -7.97
N ILE A 218 -0.63 13.68 -7.64
CA ILE A 218 -1.86 14.00 -8.39
C ILE A 218 -2.07 15.52 -8.49
N PHE A 219 -1.88 16.26 -7.39
CA PHE A 219 -2.01 17.73 -7.43
C PHE A 219 -0.86 18.41 -8.19
N GLN A 220 0.35 17.84 -8.19
CA GLN A 220 1.49 18.36 -8.94
C GLN A 220 1.37 18.11 -10.45
N SER A 221 0.65 17.08 -10.88
CA SER A 221 0.33 16.82 -12.30
C SER A 221 -0.85 17.65 -12.83
N LEU A 222 -1.51 18.44 -11.98
CA LEU A 222 -2.69 19.22 -12.35
C LEU A 222 -2.44 20.40 -13.31
N PRO A 223 -1.30 21.14 -13.28
CA PRO A 223 -1.14 22.30 -14.17
C PRO A 223 -1.19 21.95 -15.67
N PRO A 224 -0.43 20.96 -16.20
CA PRO A 224 -0.53 20.56 -17.61
C PRO A 224 -1.92 20.03 -17.98
N PHE A 225 -2.63 19.43 -17.02
CA PHE A 225 -4.00 18.98 -17.19
C PHE A 225 -4.97 20.14 -17.40
N ILE A 226 -4.83 21.24 -16.64
CA ILE A 226 -5.70 22.42 -16.76
C ILE A 226 -5.57 23.04 -18.15
N ASP A 227 -4.38 23.08 -18.74
CA ASP A 227 -4.16 23.65 -20.07
C ASP A 227 -4.94 22.89 -21.16
N ILE A 228 -4.90 21.55 -21.13
CA ILE A 228 -5.63 20.71 -22.10
C ILE A 228 -7.13 20.66 -21.78
N LEU A 229 -7.51 20.69 -20.50
CA LEU A 229 -8.91 20.82 -20.10
C LEU A 229 -9.53 22.12 -20.63
N LEU A 230 -8.77 23.23 -20.62
CA LEU A 230 -9.22 24.49 -21.18
C LEU A 230 -9.45 24.37 -22.69
N LEU A 231 -8.55 23.68 -23.41
CA LEU A 231 -8.72 23.39 -24.84
C LEU A 231 -9.99 22.57 -25.12
N LEU A 232 -10.25 21.54 -24.30
CA LEU A 232 -11.46 20.73 -24.37
C LEU A 232 -12.72 21.57 -24.15
N LEU A 233 -12.76 22.35 -23.07
CA LEU A 233 -13.92 23.19 -22.77
C LEU A 233 -14.15 24.25 -23.86
N PHE A 234 -13.08 24.73 -24.49
CA PHE A 234 -13.16 25.67 -25.61
C PHE A 234 -13.85 25.07 -26.84
N PHE A 235 -13.42 23.87 -27.28
CA PHE A 235 -14.07 23.19 -28.41
C PHE A 235 -15.52 22.79 -28.08
N MET A 236 -15.78 22.34 -26.85
CA MET A 236 -17.12 21.99 -26.40
C MET A 236 -18.07 23.19 -26.49
N VAL A 237 -17.62 24.39 -26.09
CA VAL A 237 -18.42 25.63 -26.22
C VAL A 237 -18.70 25.96 -27.69
N ILE A 238 -17.71 25.81 -28.58
CA ILE A 238 -17.91 26.03 -30.03
C ILE A 238 -18.98 25.08 -30.59
N PHE A 239 -18.87 23.79 -30.27
CA PHE A 239 -19.84 22.79 -30.72
C PHE A 239 -21.22 22.99 -30.08
N ALA A 240 -21.30 23.48 -28.85
CA ALA A 240 -22.57 23.79 -28.21
C ALA A 240 -23.29 24.95 -28.92
N ILE A 241 -22.57 26.02 -29.24
CA ILE A 241 -23.10 27.15 -30.01
C ILE A 241 -23.56 26.68 -31.39
N LEU A 242 -22.75 25.88 -32.08
CA LEU A 242 -23.10 25.33 -33.39
C LEU A 242 -24.33 24.41 -33.32
N GLY A 243 -24.37 23.50 -32.34
CA GLY A 243 -25.47 22.57 -32.13
C GLY A 243 -26.78 23.29 -31.78
N PHE A 244 -26.71 24.34 -30.96
CA PHE A 244 -27.86 25.20 -30.68
C PHE A 244 -28.43 25.81 -31.96
N TYR A 245 -27.61 26.44 -32.80
CA TYR A 245 -28.09 27.01 -34.07
C TYR A 245 -28.64 25.95 -35.04
N LEU A 246 -28.07 24.75 -35.05
CA LEU A 246 -28.43 23.70 -36.01
C LEU A 246 -29.71 22.94 -35.60
N PHE A 247 -29.94 22.73 -34.31
CA PHE A 247 -30.97 21.80 -33.81
C PHE A 247 -32.08 22.45 -32.96
N SER A 248 -31.87 23.66 -32.42
CA SER A 248 -32.90 24.39 -31.64
C SER A 248 -34.26 24.59 -32.35
N PRO A 249 -34.33 24.74 -33.70
CA PRO A 249 -35.62 24.85 -34.39
C PRO A 249 -36.51 23.59 -34.32
N ASN A 250 -36.01 22.47 -33.81
CA ASN A 250 -36.78 21.24 -33.68
C ASN A 250 -37.51 21.17 -32.33
N PRO A 251 -38.85 21.30 -32.27
CA PRO A 251 -39.58 21.27 -31.00
C PRO A 251 -39.59 19.89 -30.32
N ALA A 252 -39.28 18.82 -31.07
CA ALA A 252 -39.18 17.47 -30.55
C ALA A 252 -37.83 17.16 -29.88
N ASP A 253 -36.87 18.10 -29.91
CA ASP A 253 -35.54 17.91 -29.35
C ASP A 253 -35.40 18.63 -27.98
N PRO A 254 -35.36 17.88 -26.87
CA PRO A 254 -35.18 18.48 -25.55
C PRO A 254 -33.73 18.95 -25.31
N TYR A 255 -32.74 18.40 -26.04
CA TYR A 255 -31.31 18.54 -25.74
C TYR A 255 -30.73 19.88 -26.19
N PHE A 256 -31.09 20.35 -27.38
CA PHE A 256 -30.55 21.59 -27.97
C PHE A 256 -31.51 22.79 -27.91
N SER A 257 -32.45 22.76 -26.96
CA SER A 257 -33.49 23.77 -26.77
C SER A 257 -32.95 25.13 -26.31
N THR A 258 -31.94 25.12 -25.42
CA THR A 258 -31.25 26.32 -24.90
C THR A 258 -29.74 26.15 -24.96
N LEU A 259 -29.00 27.25 -24.88
CA LEU A 259 -27.53 27.20 -24.85
C LEU A 259 -27.02 26.38 -23.66
N GLU A 260 -27.63 26.52 -22.49
CA GLU A 260 -27.27 25.73 -21.30
C GLU A 260 -27.51 24.23 -21.53
N ASN A 261 -28.70 23.86 -22.03
CA ASN A 261 -29.03 22.46 -22.31
C ASN A 261 -28.10 21.86 -23.36
N SER A 262 -27.69 22.65 -24.37
CA SER A 262 -26.72 22.21 -25.38
C SER A 262 -25.33 21.94 -24.77
N LEU A 263 -24.85 22.83 -23.88
CA LEU A 263 -23.56 22.64 -23.19
C LEU A 263 -23.58 21.40 -22.30
N VAL A 264 -24.64 21.23 -21.50
CA VAL A 264 -24.79 20.07 -20.62
C VAL A 264 -24.91 18.78 -21.44
N SER A 265 -25.73 18.78 -22.50
CA SER A 265 -25.92 17.60 -23.36
C SER A 265 -24.62 17.17 -24.05
N LEU A 266 -23.81 18.13 -24.50
CA LEU A 266 -22.50 17.84 -25.09
C LEU A 266 -21.47 17.40 -24.04
N PHE A 267 -21.50 17.96 -22.83
CA PHE A 267 -20.66 17.49 -21.73
C PHE A 267 -21.01 16.04 -21.35
N VAL A 268 -22.29 15.66 -21.33
CA VAL A 268 -22.72 14.26 -21.11
C VAL A 268 -22.35 13.37 -22.30
N LEU A 269 -22.41 13.90 -23.53
CA LEU A 269 -22.00 13.18 -24.73
C LEU A 269 -20.48 12.94 -24.78
N LEU A 270 -19.68 13.86 -24.23
CA LEU A 270 -18.23 13.66 -24.07
C LEU A 270 -17.93 12.38 -23.29
N THR A 271 -18.77 12.06 -22.30
CA THR A 271 -18.64 10.82 -21.52
C THR A 271 -19.35 9.63 -22.16
N THR A 272 -19.97 9.80 -23.32
CA THR A 272 -20.78 8.81 -24.05
C THR A 272 -21.99 8.27 -23.29
N ALA A 273 -22.45 8.94 -22.22
CA ALA A 273 -23.49 8.41 -21.34
C ALA A 273 -24.92 8.53 -21.91
N ASN A 274 -25.13 9.42 -22.87
CA ASN A 274 -26.43 9.66 -23.53
C ASN A 274 -26.39 9.41 -25.05
N PHE A 275 -25.38 8.68 -25.54
CA PHE A 275 -25.34 8.22 -26.93
C PHE A 275 -25.99 6.82 -27.01
N PRO A 276 -26.99 6.58 -27.88
CA PRO A 276 -27.37 7.37 -29.06
C PRO A 276 -28.46 8.43 -28.82
N ASP A 277 -29.09 8.48 -27.66
CA ASP A 277 -30.33 9.21 -27.39
C ASP A 277 -30.29 10.70 -27.75
N VAL A 278 -29.17 11.39 -27.47
CA VAL A 278 -28.97 12.82 -27.79
C VAL A 278 -29.00 13.13 -29.29
N MET A 279 -28.65 12.15 -30.14
CA MET A 279 -28.58 12.31 -31.60
C MET A 279 -29.93 12.00 -32.27
N MET A 280 -30.74 11.13 -31.67
CA MET A 280 -31.90 10.52 -32.34
C MET A 280 -32.94 11.54 -32.87
N PRO A 281 -33.33 12.60 -32.13
CA PRO A 281 -34.26 13.61 -32.65
C PRO A 281 -33.75 14.28 -33.94
N ALA A 282 -32.49 14.71 -33.95
CA ALA A 282 -31.85 15.34 -35.10
C ALA A 282 -31.63 14.37 -36.28
N TYR A 283 -31.27 13.11 -35.99
CA TYR A 283 -31.04 12.08 -36.99
C TYR A 283 -32.33 11.60 -37.67
N SER A 284 -33.43 11.52 -36.93
CA SER A 284 -34.74 11.17 -37.48
C SER A 284 -35.21 12.18 -38.54
N ARG A 285 -34.86 13.46 -38.35
CA ARG A 285 -35.22 14.55 -39.25
C ARG A 285 -34.32 14.62 -40.48
N ASN A 286 -33.00 14.48 -40.28
CA ASN A 286 -32.04 14.42 -41.37
C ASN A 286 -30.92 13.45 -41.01
N ARG A 287 -30.71 12.44 -41.86
CA ARG A 287 -29.64 11.44 -41.65
C ARG A 287 -28.25 12.07 -41.62
N TRP A 288 -28.04 13.18 -42.33
CA TRP A 288 -26.76 13.91 -42.35
C TRP A 288 -26.41 14.57 -41.01
N SER A 289 -27.37 14.75 -40.09
CA SER A 289 -27.11 15.26 -38.74
C SER A 289 -26.12 14.39 -37.96
N CYS A 290 -25.95 13.11 -38.33
CA CYS A 290 -24.96 12.23 -37.69
C CYS A 290 -23.52 12.75 -37.84
N ILE A 291 -23.21 13.50 -38.91
CA ILE A 291 -21.87 14.04 -39.15
C ILE A 291 -21.44 14.95 -37.99
N PHE A 292 -22.35 15.78 -37.46
CA PHE A 292 -22.06 16.65 -36.33
C PHE A 292 -21.57 15.84 -35.12
N PHE A 293 -22.31 14.79 -34.73
CA PHE A 293 -21.98 13.97 -33.57
C PHE A 293 -20.73 13.11 -33.79
N ILE A 294 -20.54 12.57 -35.00
CA ILE A 294 -19.34 11.78 -35.35
C ILE A 294 -18.08 12.67 -35.29
N VAL A 295 -18.14 13.88 -35.86
CA VAL A 295 -17.03 14.83 -35.82
C VAL A 295 -16.75 15.27 -34.39
N TYR A 296 -17.78 15.59 -33.61
CA TYR A 296 -17.65 15.93 -32.19
C TYR A 296 -16.93 14.81 -31.42
N LEU A 297 -17.42 13.57 -31.47
CA LEU A 297 -16.80 12.44 -30.77
C LEU A 297 -15.38 12.12 -31.27
N SER A 298 -15.12 12.30 -32.56
CA SER A 298 -13.77 12.07 -33.11
C SER A 298 -12.75 13.07 -32.56
N ILE A 299 -13.11 14.34 -32.47
CA ILE A 299 -12.23 15.41 -31.99
C ILE A 299 -12.16 15.40 -30.46
N GLU A 300 -13.31 15.45 -29.78
CA GLU A 300 -13.35 15.67 -28.33
C GLU A 300 -13.03 14.40 -27.54
N LEU A 301 -13.67 13.28 -27.87
CA LEU A 301 -13.50 12.03 -27.13
C LEU A 301 -12.22 11.29 -27.57
N TYR A 302 -12.05 11.00 -28.86
CA TYR A 302 -10.94 10.16 -29.28
C TYR A 302 -9.59 10.87 -29.36
N PHE A 303 -9.58 12.15 -29.72
CA PHE A 303 -8.35 12.92 -29.82
C PHE A 303 -8.03 13.67 -28.53
N ILE A 304 -8.85 14.64 -28.13
CA ILE A 304 -8.53 15.54 -27.00
C ILE A 304 -8.53 14.80 -25.66
N MET A 305 -9.56 14.00 -25.34
CA MET A 305 -9.60 13.27 -24.06
C MET A 305 -8.46 12.25 -23.93
N ASN A 306 -8.13 11.49 -24.98
CA ASN A 306 -7.00 10.56 -24.91
C ASN A 306 -5.65 11.27 -24.81
N LEU A 307 -5.49 12.44 -25.46
CA LEU A 307 -4.30 13.28 -25.31
C LEU A 307 -4.16 13.80 -23.87
N LEU A 308 -5.27 14.26 -23.27
CA LEU A 308 -5.34 14.69 -21.88
C LEU A 308 -4.85 13.59 -20.93
N LEU A 309 -5.33 12.36 -21.14
CA LEU A 309 -4.92 11.20 -20.34
C LEU A 309 -3.42 10.87 -20.49
N ALA A 310 -2.89 10.94 -21.71
CA ALA A 310 -1.47 10.68 -21.97
C ALA A 310 -0.56 11.70 -21.27
N VAL A 311 -0.87 12.99 -21.37
CA VAL A 311 -0.07 14.06 -20.74
C VAL A 311 -0.09 13.96 -19.21
N VAL A 312 -1.25 13.64 -18.63
CA VAL A 312 -1.36 13.40 -17.18
C VAL A 312 -0.48 12.22 -16.75
N PHE A 313 -0.48 11.13 -17.51
CA PHE A 313 0.32 9.94 -17.21
C PHE A 313 1.82 10.21 -17.27
N ASP A 314 2.31 10.83 -18.35
CA ASP A 314 3.73 11.09 -18.54
C ASP A 314 4.27 12.04 -17.45
N THR A 315 3.51 13.11 -17.15
CA THR A 315 3.88 14.05 -16.09
C THR A 315 3.87 13.39 -14.70
N PHE A 316 2.91 12.51 -14.42
CA PHE A 316 2.86 11.76 -13.18
C PHE A 316 4.07 10.84 -13.01
N ASN A 317 4.46 10.10 -14.06
CA ASN A 317 5.60 9.20 -14.04
C ASN A 317 6.92 9.95 -13.81
N ASP A 318 7.10 11.10 -14.46
CA ASP A 318 8.27 11.94 -14.27
C ASP A 318 8.39 12.43 -12.82
N ILE A 319 7.27 12.81 -12.21
CA ILE A 319 7.22 13.21 -10.80
C ILE A 319 7.53 12.00 -9.89
N GLU A 320 6.97 10.81 -10.18
CA GLU A 320 7.27 9.60 -9.41
C GLU A 320 8.76 9.22 -9.47
N LYS A 321 9.35 9.26 -10.67
CA LYS A 321 10.76 9.00 -10.91
C LYS A 321 11.67 9.98 -10.18
N LYS A 322 11.45 11.29 -10.34
CA LYS A 322 12.21 12.33 -9.61
C LYS A 322 12.10 12.15 -8.10
N LYS A 323 10.90 11.81 -7.60
CA LYS A 323 10.71 11.59 -6.18
C LYS A 323 11.43 10.35 -5.68
N PHE A 324 11.42 9.27 -6.45
CA PHE A 324 12.15 8.05 -6.11
C PHE A 324 13.67 8.31 -6.03
N LYS A 325 14.23 9.02 -7.01
CA LYS A 325 15.63 9.46 -7.00
C LYS A 325 15.97 10.27 -5.75
N SER A 326 15.15 11.26 -5.39
CA SER A 326 15.31 12.06 -4.17
C SER A 326 15.32 11.21 -2.89
N LEU A 327 14.46 10.19 -2.80
CA LEU A 327 14.41 9.28 -1.65
C LEU A 327 15.66 8.39 -1.54
N LEU A 328 16.22 7.94 -2.66
CA LEU A 328 17.45 7.15 -2.69
C LEU A 328 18.66 7.98 -2.27
N LEU A 329 18.80 9.19 -2.83
CA LEU A 329 19.88 10.11 -2.47
C LEU A 329 19.84 10.44 -0.97
N HIS A 330 18.65 10.69 -0.42
CA HIS A 330 18.49 10.99 1.00
C HIS A 330 18.88 9.80 1.90
N LYS A 331 18.54 8.57 1.53
CA LYS A 331 19.03 7.36 2.22
C LYS A 331 20.55 7.23 2.14
N ARG A 332 21.14 7.55 0.98
CA ARG A 332 22.60 7.50 0.79
C ARG A 332 23.33 8.55 1.63
N THR A 333 22.79 9.75 1.77
CA THR A 333 23.36 10.77 2.66
C THR A 333 23.28 10.36 4.13
N ALA A 334 22.19 9.69 4.56
CA ALA A 334 22.09 9.13 5.91
C ALA A 334 23.15 8.06 6.19
N THR A 335 23.40 7.16 5.23
CA THR A 335 24.45 6.14 5.38
C THR A 335 25.85 6.77 5.38
N GLN A 336 26.09 7.86 4.65
CA GLN A 336 27.34 8.61 4.73
C GLN A 336 27.57 9.23 6.11
N HIS A 337 26.58 9.93 6.66
CA HIS A 337 26.68 10.52 8.02
C HIS A 337 26.89 9.44 9.08
N SER A 338 26.13 8.35 9.01
CA SER A 338 26.30 7.20 9.91
C SER A 338 27.70 6.57 9.78
N TYR A 339 28.22 6.42 8.56
CA TYR A 339 29.57 5.90 8.34
C TYR A 339 30.66 6.82 8.93
N GLN A 340 30.53 8.13 8.74
CA GLN A 340 31.47 9.13 9.27
C GLN A 340 31.53 9.11 10.81
N LEU A 341 30.39 8.89 11.47
CA LEU A 341 30.31 8.81 12.95
C LEU A 341 30.91 7.51 13.50
N LEU A 342 30.81 6.41 12.75
CA LEU A 342 31.26 5.09 13.18
C LEU A 342 32.73 4.82 12.84
N HIS A 343 33.25 5.45 11.79
CA HIS A 343 34.64 5.29 11.39
C HIS A 343 35.58 5.88 12.45
N ASN A 344 36.58 5.11 12.88
CA ASN A 344 37.63 5.62 13.74
C ASN A 344 38.78 6.18 12.87
N PRO A 345 39.04 7.49 12.86
CA PRO A 345 40.09 8.09 12.04
C PRO A 345 41.50 7.65 12.47
N GLN A 346 41.68 7.15 13.69
CA GLN A 346 42.96 6.64 14.20
C GLN A 346 43.15 5.12 13.98
N GLY A 347 42.11 4.43 13.49
CA GLY A 347 42.12 2.99 13.27
C GLY A 347 42.29 2.60 11.79
N PRO A 348 42.33 1.29 11.49
CA PRO A 348 42.31 0.82 10.11
C PRO A 348 41.05 1.34 9.38
N PRO A 349 41.15 1.67 8.08
CA PRO A 349 40.04 2.25 7.32
C PRO A 349 38.82 1.33 7.35
N GLY A 350 37.65 1.89 7.68
CA GLY A 350 36.38 1.17 7.71
C GLY A 350 35.73 1.06 9.09
N ILE A 351 34.61 0.32 9.14
CA ILE A 351 33.83 0.03 10.34
C ILE A 351 34.11 -1.41 10.78
N SER A 352 34.55 -1.56 12.03
CA SER A 352 34.75 -2.87 12.67
C SER A 352 33.43 -3.51 13.12
N PHE A 353 33.43 -4.83 13.34
CA PHE A 353 32.25 -5.52 13.85
C PHE A 353 31.77 -4.95 15.20
N ARG A 354 32.68 -4.53 16.09
CA ARG A 354 32.32 -3.93 17.39
C ARG A 354 31.47 -2.67 17.21
N GLN A 355 31.85 -1.79 16.28
CA GLN A 355 31.14 -0.54 16.00
C GLN A 355 29.79 -0.80 15.32
N PHE A 356 29.76 -1.73 14.37
CA PHE A 356 28.53 -2.16 13.72
C PHE A 356 27.55 -2.79 14.73
N ASP A 357 28.04 -3.65 15.61
CA ASP A 357 27.26 -4.30 16.66
C ASP A 357 26.65 -3.27 17.62
N GLY A 358 27.44 -2.27 18.04
CA GLY A 358 27.01 -1.16 18.89
C GLY A 358 25.89 -0.34 18.26
N MET A 359 26.06 0.14 17.03
CA MET A 359 25.02 0.84 16.28
C MET A 359 23.73 0.01 16.16
N MET A 360 23.88 -1.29 15.88
CA MET A 360 22.76 -2.17 15.60
C MET A 360 21.89 -2.46 16.83
N ARG A 361 22.44 -2.33 18.05
CA ARG A 361 21.68 -2.40 19.31
C ARG A 361 20.63 -1.28 19.39
N PHE A 362 20.94 -0.09 18.89
CA PHE A 362 20.01 1.04 18.87
C PHE A 362 19.10 1.03 17.64
N TYR A 363 19.63 0.69 16.45
CA TYR A 363 18.84 0.69 15.22
C TYR A 363 17.78 -0.43 15.20
N LYS A 364 18.11 -1.64 15.66
CA LYS A 364 17.17 -2.77 15.83
C LYS A 364 17.46 -3.56 17.11
N PRO A 365 16.93 -3.14 18.27
CA PRO A 365 17.25 -3.75 19.56
C PRO A 365 16.81 -5.21 19.72
N ARG A 366 15.77 -5.64 18.99
CA ARG A 366 15.25 -7.02 19.06
C ARG A 366 16.03 -8.03 18.20
N MET A 367 17.11 -7.61 17.54
CA MET A 367 17.87 -8.47 16.63
C MET A 367 18.95 -9.25 17.39
N SER A 368 19.03 -10.56 17.15
CA SER A 368 20.00 -11.41 17.85
C SER A 368 21.44 -11.08 17.44
N THR A 369 22.40 -11.33 18.34
CA THR A 369 23.83 -11.07 18.07
C THR A 369 24.33 -11.87 16.86
N ARG A 370 23.85 -13.10 16.72
CA ARG A 370 24.09 -13.95 15.54
C ARG A 370 23.63 -13.27 14.25
N ASP A 371 22.40 -12.77 14.22
CA ASP A 371 21.84 -12.15 13.02
C ASP A 371 22.53 -10.83 12.70
N ARG A 372 22.95 -10.07 13.71
CA ARG A 372 23.78 -8.86 13.53
C ARG A 372 25.11 -9.18 12.86
N TYR A 373 25.79 -10.25 13.29
CA TYR A 373 27.00 -10.73 12.64
C TYR A 373 26.76 -11.21 11.20
N LEU A 374 25.69 -11.97 10.95
CA LEU A 374 25.34 -12.40 9.59
C LEU A 374 25.06 -11.21 8.67
N CYS A 375 24.38 -10.17 9.15
CA CYS A 375 24.20 -8.92 8.39
C CYS A 375 25.52 -8.19 8.12
N PHE A 376 26.41 -8.11 9.11
CA PHE A 376 27.74 -7.52 8.93
C PHE A 376 28.53 -8.26 7.85
N ARG A 377 28.54 -9.60 7.92
CA ARG A 377 29.24 -10.44 6.94
C ARG A 377 28.58 -10.37 5.56
N ALA A 378 27.26 -10.25 5.48
CA ALA A 378 26.53 -10.08 4.23
C ALA A 378 26.83 -8.75 3.52
N LEU A 379 27.14 -7.70 4.29
CA LEU A 379 27.59 -6.42 3.75
C LEU A 379 29.06 -6.47 3.29
N LYS A 380 29.89 -7.23 4.00
CA LYS A 380 31.31 -7.43 3.69
C LYS A 380 31.46 -8.34 2.46
N GLN A 381 31.68 -7.72 1.29
CA GLN A 381 31.97 -8.43 0.05
C GLN A 381 33.47 -8.69 -0.11
N ASP A 382 34.31 -7.78 0.41
CA ASP A 382 35.77 -7.91 0.40
C ASP A 382 36.29 -8.80 1.54
N ARG A 383 37.49 -9.40 1.38
CA ARG A 383 38.13 -10.21 2.44
C ARG A 383 38.62 -9.40 3.65
N THR A 384 38.58 -8.06 3.61
CA THR A 384 39.08 -7.17 4.66
C THR A 384 38.20 -7.18 5.91
N ASP A 385 38.79 -7.09 7.11
CA ASP A 385 38.03 -7.16 8.39
C ASP A 385 37.07 -6.00 8.65
N ASN A 386 37.22 -4.88 7.93
CA ASN A 386 36.38 -3.70 8.10
C ASN A 386 35.48 -3.44 6.89
N LEU A 387 34.31 -2.85 7.14
CA LEU A 387 33.37 -2.41 6.10
C LEU A 387 33.80 -1.06 5.48
N ARG A 388 33.83 -1.01 4.15
CA ARG A 388 34.06 0.22 3.37
C ARG A 388 32.76 0.98 3.13
N LEU A 389 32.86 2.26 2.78
CA LEU A 389 31.68 3.09 2.47
C LEU A 389 30.84 2.53 1.31
N LYS A 390 31.48 1.99 0.26
CA LYS A 390 30.78 1.40 -0.89
C LYS A 390 29.92 0.21 -0.48
N GLU A 391 30.42 -0.66 0.40
CA GLU A 391 29.69 -1.80 0.95
C GLU A 391 28.55 -1.33 1.87
N PHE A 392 28.82 -0.32 2.69
CA PHE A 392 27.85 0.23 3.63
C PHE A 392 26.64 0.90 2.96
N TYR A 393 26.72 1.29 1.68
CA TYR A 393 25.55 1.78 0.93
C TYR A 393 24.42 0.76 0.81
N HIS A 394 24.75 -0.53 0.79
CA HIS A 394 23.77 -1.62 0.73
C HIS A 394 23.12 -1.94 2.09
N PHE A 395 23.41 -1.15 3.13
CA PHE A 395 22.89 -1.36 4.49
C PHE A 395 21.38 -1.62 4.53
N TYR A 396 20.58 -0.78 3.87
CA TYR A 396 19.11 -0.90 3.90
C TYR A 396 18.58 -2.17 3.21
N GLU A 397 19.34 -2.77 2.29
CA GLU A 397 18.95 -3.97 1.56
C GLU A 397 19.20 -5.24 2.38
N VAL A 398 20.26 -5.24 3.19
CA VAL A 398 20.72 -6.39 3.98
C VAL A 398 20.08 -6.42 5.37
N VAL A 399 19.84 -5.27 5.99
CA VAL A 399 19.41 -5.18 7.39
C VAL A 399 18.01 -5.76 7.65
N ASP A 400 17.17 -5.85 6.63
CA ASP A 400 15.80 -6.39 6.70
C ASP A 400 15.73 -7.90 6.38
N LEU A 401 16.87 -8.56 6.12
CA LEU A 401 16.95 -10.02 5.96
C LEU A 401 16.67 -10.75 7.28
N LYS A 402 15.80 -11.78 7.22
CA LYS A 402 15.57 -12.70 8.33
C LYS A 402 16.41 -13.94 8.14
N TRP A 403 17.35 -14.16 9.04
CA TRP A 403 18.28 -15.29 8.99
C TRP A 403 17.67 -16.53 9.64
N LYS A 404 17.75 -17.64 8.92
CA LYS A 404 17.40 -18.97 9.43
C LYS A 404 18.54 -19.93 9.15
N VAL A 405 18.78 -20.84 10.10
CA VAL A 405 19.67 -21.98 9.86
C VAL A 405 19.00 -22.87 8.82
N GLN A 406 19.73 -23.26 7.78
CA GLN A 406 19.26 -24.29 6.87
C GLN A 406 19.37 -25.63 7.58
N ARG A 407 18.28 -26.07 8.20
CA ARG A 407 18.23 -27.42 8.78
C ARG A 407 18.30 -28.43 7.64
N ILE A 408 19.24 -29.36 7.73
CA ILE A 408 19.21 -30.60 6.96
C ILE A 408 17.88 -31.27 7.36
N ARG A 409 17.01 -31.51 6.39
CA ARG A 409 15.62 -32.00 6.54
C ARG A 409 15.46 -33.00 7.70
N GLU A 410 14.93 -32.52 8.83
CA GLU A 410 14.30 -33.38 9.85
C GLU A 410 12.80 -33.37 9.53
N HIS A 411 12.28 -34.49 9.06
CA HIS A 411 10.84 -34.64 8.95
C HIS A 411 10.26 -34.65 10.37
N TRP A 412 9.09 -34.03 10.57
CA TRP A 412 8.46 -33.94 11.90
C TRP A 412 8.17 -35.31 12.55
N PHE A 413 8.17 -36.37 11.73
CA PHE A 413 7.92 -37.75 12.12
C PHE A 413 9.20 -38.59 12.32
N ASP A 414 10.40 -38.00 12.23
CA ASP A 414 11.67 -38.73 12.46
C ASP A 414 11.84 -39.14 13.93
N ASP A 415 11.17 -38.45 14.86
CA ASP A 415 11.14 -38.78 16.31
C ASP A 415 10.10 -39.86 16.69
N LEU A 416 9.31 -40.36 15.73
CA LEU A 416 8.22 -41.32 15.99
C LEU A 416 8.70 -42.78 15.94
N SER A 417 7.91 -43.67 16.55
CA SER A 417 8.17 -45.11 16.54
C SER A 417 8.29 -45.67 15.12
N PRO A 418 9.06 -46.76 14.89
CA PRO A 418 9.38 -47.25 13.55
C PRO A 418 8.15 -47.65 12.71
N THR A 419 7.04 -48.05 13.35
CA THR A 419 5.77 -48.35 12.68
C THR A 419 5.06 -47.09 12.19
N ALA A 420 5.02 -46.04 13.02
CA ALA A 420 4.45 -44.74 12.64
C ALA A 420 5.31 -44.05 11.57
N LEU A 421 6.63 -44.16 11.66
CA LEU A 421 7.58 -43.63 10.67
C LEU A 421 7.29 -44.20 9.27
N LEU A 422 7.04 -45.49 9.15
CA LEU A 422 6.71 -46.11 7.86
C LEU A 422 5.41 -45.53 7.25
N ILE A 423 4.39 -45.31 8.08
CA ILE A 423 3.10 -44.73 7.66
C ILE A 423 3.31 -43.30 7.16
N PHE A 424 3.96 -42.44 7.94
CA PHE A 424 4.19 -41.04 7.55
C PHE A 424 5.14 -40.89 6.38
N LYS A 425 6.14 -41.77 6.25
CA LYS A 425 7.01 -41.83 5.07
C LYS A 425 6.21 -42.21 3.83
N GLY A 426 5.28 -43.17 3.93
CA GLY A 426 4.34 -43.51 2.86
C GLY A 426 3.45 -42.34 2.47
N ILE A 427 2.86 -41.64 3.45
CA ILE A 427 2.01 -40.46 3.22
C ILE A 427 2.82 -39.32 2.57
N ASN A 428 4.07 -39.10 3.01
CA ASN A 428 4.95 -38.09 2.44
C ASN A 428 5.30 -38.40 0.97
N VAL A 429 5.62 -39.65 0.65
CA VAL A 429 5.86 -40.10 -0.73
C VAL A 429 4.60 -39.93 -1.59
N LEU A 430 3.42 -40.27 -1.06
CA LEU A 430 2.15 -40.11 -1.75
C LEU A 430 1.83 -38.63 -2.01
N ALA A 431 1.92 -37.78 -0.98
CA ALA A 431 1.60 -36.35 -1.06
C ALA A 431 2.53 -35.59 -2.02
N ASN A 432 3.79 -36.00 -2.12
CA ASN A 432 4.77 -35.43 -3.05
C ASN A 432 4.72 -36.06 -4.46
N SER A 433 3.93 -37.11 -4.67
CA SER A 433 3.84 -37.73 -5.98
C SER A 433 3.15 -36.81 -7.00
N LYS A 434 3.68 -36.76 -8.23
CA LYS A 434 3.06 -36.00 -9.33
C LYS A 434 1.66 -36.55 -9.67
N ALA A 435 1.46 -37.86 -9.51
CA ALA A 435 0.18 -38.52 -9.73
C ALA A 435 -0.90 -37.99 -8.78
N PHE A 436 -0.58 -37.83 -7.49
CA PHE A 436 -1.52 -37.25 -6.52
C PHE A 436 -1.92 -35.81 -6.88
N GLN A 437 -0.97 -34.98 -7.32
CA GLN A 437 -1.27 -33.62 -7.77
C GLN A 437 -2.22 -33.60 -8.98
N TYR A 438 -1.97 -34.43 -10.00
CA TYR A 438 -2.84 -34.53 -11.16
C TYR A 438 -4.23 -35.10 -10.82
N ALA A 439 -4.30 -36.06 -9.89
CA ALA A 439 -5.57 -36.59 -9.41
C ALA A 439 -6.42 -35.50 -8.75
N VAL A 440 -5.82 -34.66 -7.90
CA VAL A 440 -6.52 -33.52 -7.28
C VAL A 440 -7.01 -32.53 -8.33
N TYR A 441 -6.20 -32.21 -9.35
CA TYR A 441 -6.67 -31.35 -10.45
C TYR A 441 -7.81 -31.97 -11.25
N ALA A 442 -7.79 -33.28 -11.49
CA ALA A 442 -8.88 -33.99 -12.14
C ALA A 442 -10.17 -33.92 -11.29
N VAL A 443 -10.09 -34.08 -9.96
CA VAL A 443 -11.24 -33.90 -9.06
C VAL A 443 -11.81 -32.48 -9.16
N VAL A 444 -10.95 -31.46 -9.14
CA VAL A 444 -11.37 -30.05 -9.26
C VAL A 444 -12.05 -29.79 -10.61
N ALA A 445 -11.50 -30.32 -11.71
CA ALA A 445 -12.08 -30.19 -13.03
C ALA A 445 -13.46 -30.88 -13.12
N THR A 446 -13.58 -32.09 -12.58
CA THR A 446 -14.85 -32.84 -12.50
C THR A 446 -15.88 -32.09 -11.66
N ASN A 447 -15.48 -31.52 -10.52
CA ASN A 447 -16.35 -30.67 -9.71
C ASN A 447 -16.86 -29.45 -10.49
N GLY A 448 -15.98 -28.78 -11.25
CA GLY A 448 -16.36 -27.65 -12.10
C GLY A 448 -17.37 -28.03 -13.19
N LEU A 449 -17.14 -29.16 -13.86
CA LEU A 449 -18.07 -29.70 -14.84
C LEU A 449 -19.41 -30.09 -14.21
N TRP A 450 -19.39 -30.69 -13.01
CA TRP A 450 -20.59 -31.03 -12.27
C TRP A 450 -21.41 -29.80 -11.90
N ILE A 451 -20.77 -28.76 -11.34
CA ILE A 451 -21.43 -27.48 -11.03
C ILE A 451 -22.05 -26.89 -12.29
N LEU A 452 -21.35 -26.94 -13.43
CA LEU A 452 -21.88 -26.45 -14.71
C LEU A 452 -23.13 -27.23 -15.15
N ILE A 453 -23.08 -28.56 -15.12
CA ILE A 453 -24.23 -29.41 -15.47
C ILE A 453 -25.41 -29.15 -14.53
N GLU A 454 -25.15 -29.06 -13.22
CA GLU A 454 -26.17 -28.74 -12.22
C GLU A 454 -26.82 -27.38 -12.51
N THR A 455 -26.04 -26.35 -12.85
CA THR A 455 -26.61 -25.04 -13.23
C THR A 455 -27.46 -25.07 -14.49
N PHE A 456 -27.12 -25.91 -15.48
CA PHE A 456 -27.96 -26.09 -16.67
C PHE A 456 -29.24 -26.87 -16.38
N MET A 457 -29.18 -27.87 -15.50
CA MET A 457 -30.36 -28.65 -15.08
C MET A 457 -31.32 -27.84 -14.19
N VAL A 458 -30.79 -26.92 -13.38
CA VAL A 458 -31.57 -26.06 -12.45
C VAL A 458 -32.26 -24.89 -13.16
N LYS A 459 -32.03 -24.70 -14.48
CA LYS A 459 -32.54 -23.57 -15.28
C LYS A 459 -34.09 -23.51 -15.43
N GLY A 460 -34.85 -24.26 -14.61
CA GLY A 460 -36.31 -24.28 -14.57
C GLY A 460 -36.95 -24.21 -13.16
N GLY A 461 -36.22 -23.96 -12.07
CA GLY A 461 -36.85 -23.76 -10.75
C GLY A 461 -35.88 -23.72 -9.56
N ASN A 462 -36.07 -22.73 -8.68
CA ASN A 462 -35.38 -22.46 -7.41
C ASN A 462 -33.84 -22.66 -7.42
N PHE A 463 -33.10 -21.57 -7.66
CA PHE A 463 -31.65 -21.48 -7.40
C PHE A 463 -31.24 -21.87 -5.97
N PHE A 464 -32.20 -21.89 -5.05
CA PHE A 464 -32.04 -22.26 -3.66
C PHE A 464 -32.84 -23.54 -3.36
N PRO A 465 -32.38 -24.73 -3.79
CA PRO A 465 -32.92 -25.95 -3.22
C PRO A 465 -32.75 -25.87 -1.70
N GLN A 466 -33.81 -26.18 -0.94
CA GLN A 466 -33.83 -26.12 0.54
C GLN A 466 -32.85 -27.11 1.21
N GLY A 467 -32.04 -27.84 0.44
CA GLY A 467 -31.07 -28.82 0.92
C GLY A 467 -29.69 -28.66 0.30
N VAL A 468 -28.68 -29.15 1.01
CA VAL A 468 -27.32 -29.27 0.50
C VAL A 468 -27.25 -30.39 -0.54
N PRO A 469 -26.75 -30.13 -1.77
CA PRO A 469 -26.53 -31.19 -2.74
C PRO A 469 -25.57 -32.24 -2.18
N TRP A 470 -25.91 -33.52 -2.27
CA TRP A 470 -25.03 -34.61 -1.84
C TRP A 470 -23.67 -34.55 -2.53
N SER A 471 -23.62 -34.10 -3.78
CA SER A 471 -22.39 -33.88 -4.55
C SER A 471 -21.43 -32.92 -3.86
N TYR A 472 -21.95 -31.84 -3.25
CA TYR A 472 -21.13 -30.88 -2.52
C TYR A 472 -20.46 -31.53 -1.30
N VAL A 473 -21.19 -32.36 -0.57
CA VAL A 473 -20.63 -33.11 0.58
C VAL A 473 -19.54 -34.07 0.11
N VAL A 474 -19.74 -34.76 -1.00
CA VAL A 474 -18.73 -35.67 -1.59
C VAL A 474 -17.45 -34.92 -1.99
N PHE A 475 -17.56 -33.80 -2.70
CA PHE A 475 -16.36 -33.03 -3.08
C PHE A 475 -15.66 -32.43 -1.85
N LEU A 476 -16.43 -31.94 -0.87
CA LEU A 476 -15.87 -31.38 0.36
C LEU A 476 -15.11 -32.44 1.18
N THR A 477 -15.61 -33.67 1.28
CA THR A 477 -14.89 -34.75 1.99
C THR A 477 -13.60 -35.12 1.26
N ILE A 478 -13.60 -35.14 -0.08
CA ILE A 478 -12.38 -35.36 -0.87
C ILE A 478 -11.35 -34.25 -0.62
N TYR A 479 -11.76 -32.97 -0.62
CA TYR A 479 -10.86 -31.86 -0.34
C TYR A 479 -10.37 -31.86 1.12
N GLY A 480 -11.22 -32.23 2.08
CA GLY A 480 -10.83 -32.39 3.47
C GLY A 480 -9.77 -33.48 3.63
N ALA A 481 -9.97 -34.64 2.99
CA ALA A 481 -9.00 -35.74 2.99
C ALA A 481 -7.66 -35.33 2.33
N GLU A 482 -7.72 -34.60 1.21
CA GLU A 482 -6.54 -34.06 0.53
C GLU A 482 -5.70 -33.15 1.44
N VAL A 483 -6.35 -32.21 2.13
CA VAL A 483 -5.69 -31.30 3.07
C VAL A 483 -5.09 -32.06 4.25
N LEU A 484 -5.81 -33.02 4.83
CA LEU A 484 -5.31 -33.85 5.94
C LEU A 484 -4.07 -34.66 5.53
N LEU A 485 -4.10 -35.29 4.35
CA LEU A 485 -2.97 -36.05 3.81
C LEU A 485 -1.74 -35.16 3.57
N LYS A 486 -1.91 -33.95 3.03
CA LYS A 486 -0.79 -33.03 2.81
C LYS A 486 -0.23 -32.47 4.11
N VAL A 487 -1.07 -32.08 5.06
CA VAL A 487 -0.64 -31.54 6.36
C VAL A 487 0.14 -32.59 7.14
N THR A 488 -0.31 -33.85 7.12
CA THR A 488 0.40 -34.96 7.79
C THR A 488 1.67 -35.38 7.05
N GLY A 489 1.66 -35.42 5.71
CA GLY A 489 2.82 -35.84 4.91
C GLY A 489 3.98 -34.85 4.88
N LEU A 490 3.69 -33.56 4.69
CA LEU A 490 4.70 -32.48 4.65
C LEU A 490 5.01 -31.93 6.06
N GLY A 491 4.07 -32.08 6.99
CA GLY A 491 4.11 -31.40 8.28
C GLY A 491 3.47 -30.01 8.23
N PRO A 492 2.90 -29.52 9.34
CA PRO A 492 2.15 -28.27 9.37
C PRO A 492 3.02 -27.05 9.02
N LEU A 493 4.28 -27.03 9.49
CA LEU A 493 5.19 -25.92 9.23
C LEU A 493 5.52 -25.79 7.74
N GLU A 494 5.87 -26.89 7.06
CA GLU A 494 6.18 -26.88 5.63
C GLU A 494 4.92 -26.61 4.80
N TYR A 495 3.77 -27.20 5.17
CA TYR A 495 2.50 -27.00 4.48
C TYR A 495 2.08 -25.52 4.43
N PHE A 496 2.09 -24.81 5.57
CA PHE A 496 1.68 -23.40 5.64
C PHE A 496 2.70 -22.42 5.06
N THR A 497 3.91 -22.85 4.69
CA THR A 497 4.86 -21.97 3.99
C THR A 497 4.42 -21.66 2.56
N SER A 498 3.68 -22.58 1.92
CA SER A 498 3.16 -22.37 0.57
C SER A 498 1.83 -21.63 0.61
N GLY A 499 1.78 -20.41 0.06
CA GLY A 499 0.55 -19.61 -0.05
C GLY A 499 -0.60 -20.32 -0.77
N TRP A 500 -0.29 -21.24 -1.69
CA TRP A 500 -1.29 -22.02 -2.41
C TRP A 500 -1.91 -23.15 -1.56
N ASN A 501 -1.13 -23.73 -0.65
CA ASN A 501 -1.63 -24.68 0.34
C ASN A 501 -2.44 -23.96 1.42
N LEU A 502 -1.99 -22.78 1.85
CA LEU A 502 -2.76 -21.91 2.76
C LEU A 502 -4.11 -21.52 2.15
N PHE A 503 -4.15 -21.18 0.85
CA PHE A 503 -5.40 -20.92 0.13
C PHE A 503 -6.31 -22.16 0.12
N ASP A 504 -5.79 -23.35 -0.24
CA ASP A 504 -6.58 -24.59 -0.25
C ASP A 504 -7.19 -24.88 1.11
N PHE A 505 -6.38 -24.79 2.17
CA PHE A 505 -6.80 -24.96 3.56
C PHE A 505 -7.88 -23.95 3.96
N SER A 506 -7.70 -22.67 3.62
CA SER A 506 -8.67 -21.62 3.97
C SER A 506 -10.03 -21.84 3.30
N VAL A 507 -10.04 -22.24 2.02
CA VAL A 507 -11.28 -22.51 1.27
C VAL A 507 -11.95 -23.78 1.79
N THR A 508 -11.19 -24.84 2.12
CA THR A 508 -11.76 -26.05 2.74
C THR A 508 -12.35 -25.77 4.12
N MET A 509 -11.66 -24.97 4.94
CA MET A 509 -12.12 -24.65 6.29
C MET A 509 -13.36 -23.75 6.26
N LEU A 510 -13.41 -22.76 5.35
CA LEU A 510 -14.60 -21.94 5.17
C LEU A 510 -15.78 -22.79 4.69
N ALA A 511 -15.58 -23.71 3.75
CA ALA A 511 -16.60 -24.62 3.26
C ALA A 511 -17.12 -25.59 4.34
N LEU A 512 -16.22 -26.10 5.19
CA LEU A 512 -16.56 -26.93 6.35
C LEU A 512 -17.36 -26.14 7.39
N LEU A 513 -16.94 -24.90 7.68
CA LEU A 513 -17.66 -24.01 8.59
C LEU A 513 -19.06 -23.68 8.07
N GLY A 514 -19.20 -23.44 6.76
CA GLY A 514 -20.49 -23.21 6.13
C GLY A 514 -21.43 -24.42 6.21
N LEU A 515 -20.89 -25.64 5.99
CA LEU A 515 -21.67 -26.87 6.15
C LEU A 515 -22.09 -27.10 7.61
N LEU A 516 -21.18 -26.86 8.57
CA LEU A 516 -21.46 -26.97 9.99
C LEU A 516 -22.53 -25.96 10.45
N ALA A 517 -22.40 -24.70 10.03
CA ALA A 517 -23.38 -23.65 10.34
C ALA A 517 -24.77 -23.97 9.79
N LEU A 518 -24.84 -24.55 8.59
CA LEU A 518 -26.10 -24.99 8.00
C LEU A 518 -26.70 -26.21 8.71
N ALA A 519 -25.86 -27.12 9.22
CA ALA A 519 -26.32 -28.23 10.06
C ALA A 519 -26.91 -27.77 11.41
N PHE A 520 -26.52 -26.58 11.89
CA PHE A 520 -27.12 -25.91 13.05
C PHE A 520 -28.27 -24.94 12.67
N ASP A 521 -28.86 -25.06 11.48
CA ASP A 521 -29.96 -24.23 10.98
C ASP A 521 -29.68 -22.71 10.92
N MET A 522 -28.41 -22.30 10.85
CA MET A 522 -28.02 -20.89 10.72
C MET A 522 -28.12 -20.43 9.25
N LYS A 523 -29.36 -20.20 8.78
CA LYS A 523 -29.69 -19.80 7.39
C LYS A 523 -28.83 -18.68 6.79
N PRO A 524 -28.44 -17.61 7.52
CA PRO A 524 -27.60 -16.56 6.96
C PRO A 524 -26.25 -17.04 6.42
N PHE A 525 -25.72 -18.18 6.86
CA PHE A 525 -24.43 -18.71 6.37
C PHE A 525 -24.53 -19.51 5.07
N TYR A 526 -25.73 -19.65 4.48
CA TYR A 526 -25.92 -20.36 3.22
C TYR A 526 -25.08 -19.77 2.07
N PHE A 527 -24.77 -18.47 2.10
CA PHE A 527 -23.89 -17.84 1.09
C PHE A 527 -22.53 -18.55 0.97
N ILE A 528 -22.02 -19.17 2.05
CA ILE A 528 -20.76 -19.92 2.01
C ILE A 528 -20.86 -21.12 1.07
N VAL A 529 -22.01 -21.79 1.04
CA VAL A 529 -22.27 -22.90 0.11
C VAL A 529 -22.39 -22.37 -1.32
N VAL A 530 -22.94 -21.17 -1.51
CA VAL A 530 -22.99 -20.49 -2.82
C VAL A 530 -21.59 -20.18 -3.36
N LEU A 531 -20.61 -19.94 -2.49
CA LEU A 531 -19.21 -19.69 -2.86
C LEU A 531 -18.43 -20.95 -3.30
N ARG A 532 -19.07 -22.11 -3.44
CA ARG A 532 -18.46 -23.36 -3.95
C ARG A 532 -17.64 -23.21 -5.24
N PRO A 533 -17.95 -22.32 -6.21
CA PRO A 533 -17.11 -22.14 -7.41
C PRO A 533 -15.71 -21.57 -7.10
N LEU A 534 -15.49 -20.93 -5.94
CA LEU A 534 -14.16 -20.45 -5.53
C LEU A 534 -13.14 -21.61 -5.44
N GLN A 535 -13.59 -22.84 -5.21
CA GLN A 535 -12.74 -24.03 -5.22
C GLN A 535 -12.12 -24.29 -6.60
N LEU A 536 -12.72 -23.81 -7.68
CA LEU A 536 -12.20 -23.94 -9.05
C LEU A 536 -10.99 -23.03 -9.31
N LEU A 537 -10.76 -22.01 -8.48
CA LEU A 537 -9.55 -21.18 -8.55
C LEU A 537 -8.27 -22.00 -8.35
N ARG A 538 -8.37 -23.19 -7.74
CA ARG A 538 -7.27 -24.17 -7.64
C ARG A 538 -6.74 -24.58 -9.01
N LEU A 539 -7.58 -24.60 -10.04
CA LEU A 539 -7.19 -24.97 -11.40
C LEU A 539 -6.23 -23.93 -12.03
N PHE A 540 -6.25 -22.68 -11.56
CA PHE A 540 -5.33 -21.65 -12.04
C PHE A 540 -3.87 -21.95 -11.69
N LYS A 541 -3.61 -22.83 -10.71
CA LYS A 541 -2.27 -23.34 -10.39
C LYS A 541 -1.64 -24.14 -11.54
N LEU A 542 -2.46 -24.74 -12.39
CA LEU A 542 -2.00 -25.62 -13.48
C LEU A 542 -1.21 -24.84 -14.53
N LYS A 543 -1.64 -23.62 -14.86
CA LYS A 543 -1.01 -22.81 -15.90
C LYS A 543 -0.07 -21.78 -15.27
N LYS A 544 1.23 -21.93 -15.56
CA LYS A 544 2.30 -21.03 -15.12
C LYS A 544 1.97 -19.55 -15.26
N ARG A 545 1.40 -19.14 -16.41
CA ARG A 545 1.01 -17.74 -16.67
C ARG A 545 0.02 -17.18 -15.62
N TYR A 546 -0.96 -17.97 -15.18
CA TYR A 546 -1.95 -17.51 -14.21
C TYR A 546 -1.36 -17.42 -12.80
N ARG A 547 -0.49 -18.36 -12.43
CA ARG A 547 0.27 -18.28 -11.18
C ARG A 547 1.08 -16.99 -11.10
N THR A 548 1.86 -16.69 -12.14
CA THR A 548 2.63 -15.44 -12.22
C THR A 548 1.72 -14.22 -12.07
N VAL A 549 0.59 -14.16 -12.77
CA VAL A 549 -0.37 -13.04 -12.66
C VAL A 549 -0.88 -12.84 -11.23
N LEU A 550 -1.26 -13.92 -10.53
CA LEU A 550 -1.77 -13.83 -9.16
C LEU A 550 -0.67 -13.46 -8.15
N ASP A 551 0.53 -14.04 -8.28
CA ASP A 551 1.68 -13.66 -7.47
C ASP A 551 2.07 -12.18 -7.71
N THR A 552 1.94 -11.69 -8.96
CA THR A 552 2.08 -10.26 -9.31
C THR A 552 1.04 -9.38 -8.64
N MET A 553 -0.22 -9.77 -8.67
CA MET A 553 -1.32 -9.02 -8.05
C MET A 553 -1.16 -8.92 -6.52
N LEU A 554 -0.84 -10.04 -5.84
CA LEU A 554 -0.73 -10.06 -4.38
C LEU A 554 0.46 -9.25 -3.86
N GLU A 555 1.58 -9.21 -4.59
CA GLU A 555 2.72 -8.37 -4.21
C GLU A 555 2.46 -6.88 -4.42
N LEU A 556 1.68 -6.52 -5.45
CA LEU A 556 1.29 -5.14 -5.73
C LEU A 556 0.10 -4.67 -4.87
N LEU A 557 -0.59 -5.58 -4.18
CA LEU A 557 -1.78 -5.28 -3.37
C LEU A 557 -1.56 -4.16 -2.35
N PRO A 558 -0.44 -4.08 -1.58
CA PRO A 558 -0.22 -2.96 -0.67
C PRO A 558 -0.12 -1.60 -1.38
N ARG A 559 0.46 -1.58 -2.59
CA ARG A 559 0.51 -0.36 -3.43
C ARG A 559 -0.90 0.01 -3.91
N MET A 560 -1.66 -0.97 -4.40
CA MET A 560 -3.05 -0.78 -4.83
C MET A 560 -3.94 -0.27 -3.69
N ALA A 561 -3.80 -0.83 -2.48
CA ALA A 561 -4.53 -0.37 -1.31
C ALA A 561 -4.25 1.09 -0.96
N SER A 562 -2.99 1.55 -1.09
CA SER A 562 -2.64 2.95 -0.85
C SER A 562 -3.25 3.91 -1.89
N LEU A 563 -3.38 3.48 -3.15
CA LEU A 563 -4.05 4.24 -4.22
C LEU A 563 -5.58 4.21 -4.06
N GLY A 564 -6.14 3.06 -3.68
CA GLY A 564 -7.56 2.95 -3.33
C GLY A 564 -7.93 3.86 -2.16
N LEU A 565 -7.06 3.97 -1.14
CA LEU A 565 -7.29 4.87 -0.02
C LEU A 565 -7.22 6.35 -0.45
N THR A 566 -6.39 6.72 -1.42
CA THR A 566 -6.45 8.09 -1.99
C THR A 566 -7.78 8.38 -2.67
N LEU A 567 -8.35 7.42 -3.41
CA LEU A 567 -9.68 7.58 -4.02
C LEU A 567 -10.77 7.75 -2.96
N LEU A 568 -10.73 6.94 -1.89
CA LEU A 568 -11.68 7.04 -0.78
C LEU A 568 -11.60 8.39 -0.05
N ILE A 569 -10.44 9.03 0.00
CA ILE A 569 -10.29 10.39 0.55
C ILE A 569 -11.05 11.41 -0.31
N PHE A 570 -10.97 11.31 -1.64
CA PHE A 570 -11.77 12.16 -2.53
C PHE A 570 -13.27 11.89 -2.33
N TYR A 571 -13.68 10.61 -2.26
CA TYR A 571 -15.08 10.27 -2.00
C TYR A 571 -15.57 10.85 -0.68
N TYR A 572 -14.77 10.80 0.38
CA TYR A 572 -15.13 11.39 1.68
C TYR A 572 -15.40 12.89 1.57
N SER A 573 -14.53 13.65 0.91
CA SER A 573 -14.74 15.10 0.78
C SER A 573 -15.99 15.43 -0.04
N PHE A 574 -16.22 14.72 -1.16
CA PHE A 574 -17.41 14.94 -1.99
C PHE A 574 -18.69 14.46 -1.31
N SER A 575 -18.68 13.34 -0.59
CA SER A 575 -19.86 12.83 0.08
C SER A 575 -20.30 13.71 1.24
N ILE A 576 -19.38 14.29 2.02
CA ILE A 576 -19.74 15.29 3.04
C ILE A 576 -20.43 16.49 2.39
N VAL A 577 -19.87 17.03 1.31
CA VAL A 577 -20.48 18.14 0.56
C VAL A 577 -21.87 17.74 0.04
N GLY A 578 -21.98 16.58 -0.60
CA GLY A 578 -23.24 16.08 -1.15
C GLY A 578 -24.30 15.85 -0.09
N MET A 579 -23.95 15.33 1.08
CA MET A 579 -24.87 15.14 2.20
C MET A 579 -25.40 16.46 2.76
N GLU A 580 -24.53 17.45 2.97
CA GLU A 580 -24.93 18.74 3.54
C GLU A 580 -25.84 19.55 2.58
N PHE A 581 -25.70 19.36 1.26
CA PHE A 581 -26.50 20.08 0.26
C PHE A 581 -27.69 19.29 -0.31
N PHE A 582 -27.60 17.96 -0.39
CA PHE A 582 -28.56 17.12 -1.13
C PHE A 582 -29.26 16.05 -0.28
N SER A 583 -29.07 16.05 1.05
CA SER A 583 -29.82 15.16 1.93
C SER A 583 -31.33 15.48 1.90
N GLY A 584 -32.16 14.45 1.78
CA GLY A 584 -33.62 14.55 1.73
C GLY A 584 -34.20 15.13 0.44
N VAL A 585 -33.36 15.40 -0.57
CA VAL A 585 -33.79 16.00 -1.85
C VAL A 585 -34.45 14.96 -2.76
N LEU A 586 -33.90 13.74 -2.83
CA LEU A 586 -34.40 12.67 -3.67
C LEU A 586 -35.31 11.75 -2.86
N TYR A 587 -36.59 11.68 -3.25
CA TYR A 587 -37.60 10.83 -2.62
C TYR A 587 -38.45 10.10 -3.68
N PRO A 588 -39.19 9.03 -3.34
CA PRO A 588 -39.97 8.30 -4.33
C PRO A 588 -41.05 9.17 -5.00
N ASN A 589 -41.25 9.03 -6.31
CA ASN A 589 -42.16 9.86 -7.14
C ASN A 589 -41.81 11.36 -7.20
N CYS A 590 -40.55 11.75 -7.02
CA CYS A 590 -40.09 13.12 -7.26
C CYS A 590 -39.72 13.36 -8.75
N CYS A 591 -39.17 14.55 -9.06
CA CYS A 591 -38.62 14.90 -10.38
C CYS A 591 -39.60 14.81 -11.57
N SER A 592 -40.92 14.87 -11.34
CA SER A 592 -41.94 14.68 -12.38
C SER A 592 -41.96 15.76 -13.49
N THR A 593 -41.37 16.93 -13.23
CA THR A 593 -41.27 18.04 -14.18
C THR A 593 -40.08 17.94 -15.12
N SER A 594 -39.17 16.99 -14.89
CA SER A 594 -37.93 16.83 -15.63
C SER A 594 -38.02 15.70 -16.67
N THR A 595 -37.03 15.61 -17.55
CA THR A 595 -36.92 14.52 -18.54
C THR A 595 -36.63 13.15 -17.92
N VAL A 596 -36.27 13.11 -16.62
CA VAL A 596 -35.91 11.88 -15.89
C VAL A 596 -37.04 11.36 -14.99
N ALA A 597 -38.27 11.88 -15.14
CA ALA A 597 -39.43 11.50 -14.33
C ALA A 597 -39.67 9.97 -14.28
N GLU A 598 -39.47 9.28 -15.40
CA GLU A 598 -39.65 7.82 -15.50
C GLU A 598 -38.69 7.03 -14.59
N SER A 599 -37.51 7.57 -14.31
CA SER A 599 -36.49 6.92 -13.47
C SER A 599 -36.80 7.02 -11.98
N TYR A 600 -37.62 7.98 -11.55
CA TYR A 600 -37.95 8.23 -10.14
C TYR A 600 -39.37 7.79 -9.75
N ARG A 601 -40.10 7.12 -10.65
CA ARG A 601 -41.48 6.66 -10.43
C ARG A 601 -41.56 5.49 -9.43
N LEU A 602 -42.64 5.47 -8.68
CA LEU A 602 -43.06 4.46 -7.72
C LEU A 602 -44.60 4.36 -7.80
N GLN A 603 -45.12 3.51 -8.68
CA GLN A 603 -46.57 3.38 -8.91
C GLN A 603 -47.08 2.02 -8.44
N ASN A 604 -48.17 2.04 -7.68
CA ASN A 604 -48.84 0.84 -7.20
C ASN A 604 -50.01 0.50 -8.12
N HIS A 605 -49.96 -0.66 -8.77
CA HIS A 605 -51.03 -1.22 -9.58
C HIS A 605 -51.65 -2.40 -8.86
N THR A 606 -52.90 -2.26 -8.41
CA THR A 606 -53.65 -3.34 -7.77
C THR A 606 -54.40 -4.14 -8.83
N VAL A 607 -53.94 -5.36 -9.13
CA VAL A 607 -54.61 -6.29 -10.04
C VAL A 607 -55.13 -7.47 -9.22
N GLY A 608 -56.45 -7.49 -8.98
CA GLY A 608 -57.08 -8.47 -8.08
C GLY A 608 -56.62 -8.29 -6.62
N ASN A 609 -56.11 -9.36 -6.00
CA ASN A 609 -55.58 -9.33 -4.61
C ASN A 609 -54.07 -9.06 -4.53
N GLN A 610 -53.39 -8.82 -5.66
CA GLN A 610 -51.95 -8.57 -5.71
C GLN A 610 -51.69 -7.10 -6.04
N THR A 611 -50.84 -6.47 -5.24
CA THR A 611 -50.32 -5.13 -5.50
C THR A 611 -48.99 -5.27 -6.22
N LEU A 612 -49.00 -5.02 -7.54
CA LEU A 612 -47.78 -4.93 -8.33
C LEU A 612 -47.23 -3.50 -8.19
N VAL A 613 -45.95 -3.39 -7.85
CA VAL A 613 -45.29 -2.09 -7.70
C VAL A 613 -44.32 -1.91 -8.86
N GLU A 614 -44.50 -0.85 -9.63
CA GLU A 614 -43.57 -0.45 -10.70
C GLU A 614 -42.65 0.65 -10.18
N GLU A 615 -41.36 0.35 -10.07
CA GLU A 615 -40.34 1.24 -9.50
C GLU A 615 -39.24 1.57 -10.51
N GLY A 616 -38.81 2.83 -10.56
CA GLY A 616 -37.63 3.27 -11.33
C GLY A 616 -36.30 3.16 -10.58
N TYR A 617 -36.33 2.84 -9.28
CA TYR A 617 -35.18 2.62 -8.36
C TYR A 617 -34.18 3.77 -8.14
N TYR A 618 -34.09 4.78 -9.00
CA TYR A 618 -33.07 5.85 -8.86
C TYR A 618 -33.23 6.74 -7.63
N TYR A 619 -34.39 6.73 -6.95
CA TYR A 619 -34.57 7.41 -5.67
C TYR A 619 -33.73 6.79 -4.53
N LEU A 620 -33.20 5.58 -4.71
CA LEU A 620 -32.28 4.92 -3.76
C LEU A 620 -30.88 5.54 -3.77
N ASN A 621 -30.50 6.18 -4.89
CA ASN A 621 -29.19 6.81 -5.08
C ASN A 621 -29.21 8.24 -4.57
N ASN A 622 -29.19 8.37 -3.24
CA ASN A 622 -29.33 9.64 -2.55
C ASN A 622 -28.11 10.01 -1.69
N PHE A 623 -28.17 11.18 -1.05
CA PHE A 623 -27.14 11.70 -0.17
C PHE A 623 -27.62 11.78 1.29
N ASP A 624 -28.46 10.84 1.72
CA ASP A 624 -29.04 10.88 3.07
C ASP A 624 -28.07 10.42 4.16
N ASN A 625 -27.05 9.65 3.80
CA ASN A 625 -26.01 9.23 4.72
C ASN A 625 -24.71 8.92 3.97
N ILE A 626 -23.62 8.81 4.72
CA ILE A 626 -22.27 8.69 4.15
C ILE A 626 -22.11 7.40 3.34
N LEU A 627 -22.79 6.32 3.74
CA LEU A 627 -22.70 5.00 3.09
C LEU A 627 -23.43 4.99 1.74
N ILE A 628 -24.66 5.49 1.68
CA ILE A 628 -25.42 5.61 0.42
C ILE A 628 -24.74 6.62 -0.49
N SER A 629 -24.22 7.72 0.07
CA SER A 629 -23.41 8.68 -0.70
C SER A 629 -22.19 8.03 -1.33
N PHE A 630 -21.47 7.15 -0.62
CA PHE A 630 -20.34 6.41 -1.17
C PHE A 630 -20.73 5.47 -2.32
N VAL A 631 -21.87 4.78 -2.21
CA VAL A 631 -22.39 3.95 -3.30
C VAL A 631 -22.77 4.83 -4.49
N THR A 632 -23.46 5.93 -4.26
CA THR A 632 -23.85 6.89 -5.31
C THR A 632 -22.61 7.47 -6.02
N LEU A 633 -21.58 7.89 -5.28
CA LEU A 633 -20.32 8.36 -5.87
C LEU A 633 -19.57 7.26 -6.62
N PHE A 634 -19.64 6.01 -6.14
CA PHE A 634 -19.09 4.86 -6.87
C PHE A 634 -19.80 4.65 -8.20
N GLU A 635 -21.14 4.70 -8.24
CA GLU A 635 -21.92 4.62 -9.48
C GLU A 635 -21.56 5.74 -10.46
N LEU A 636 -21.40 6.98 -9.97
CA LEU A 636 -20.95 8.11 -10.78
C LEU A 636 -19.53 7.91 -11.34
N THR A 637 -18.66 7.20 -10.62
CA THR A 637 -17.29 6.90 -11.06
C THR A 637 -17.25 5.88 -12.20
N VAL A 638 -18.27 5.02 -12.31
CA VAL A 638 -18.42 4.10 -13.46
C VAL A 638 -18.89 4.83 -14.72
N VAL A 639 -19.28 6.12 -14.62
CA VAL A 639 -19.64 7.03 -15.72
C VAL A 639 -20.95 6.70 -16.46
N ASN A 640 -21.54 5.53 -16.26
CA ASN A 640 -22.81 5.19 -16.90
C ASN A 640 -24.02 5.86 -16.22
N ASN A 641 -25.00 6.35 -17.00
CA ASN A 641 -26.26 6.94 -16.52
C ASN A 641 -26.13 8.06 -15.46
N TRP A 642 -24.95 8.64 -15.30
CA TRP A 642 -24.66 9.63 -14.26
C TRP A 642 -25.51 10.91 -14.38
N TYR A 643 -25.87 11.29 -15.61
CA TYR A 643 -26.70 12.46 -15.89
C TYR A 643 -28.12 12.32 -15.33
N ILE A 644 -28.63 11.09 -15.13
CA ILE A 644 -29.96 10.86 -14.54
C ILE A 644 -29.98 11.35 -13.09
N ILE A 645 -28.92 11.01 -12.33
CA ILE A 645 -28.76 11.44 -10.94
C ILE A 645 -28.56 12.96 -10.89
N MET A 646 -27.72 13.51 -11.78
CA MET A 646 -27.48 14.96 -11.88
C MET A 646 -28.78 15.73 -12.16
N GLU A 647 -29.52 15.36 -13.21
CA GLU A 647 -30.76 16.05 -13.58
C GLU A 647 -31.84 15.87 -12.50
N GLY A 648 -31.92 14.70 -11.87
CA GLY A 648 -32.80 14.45 -10.72
C GLY A 648 -32.56 15.44 -9.58
N VAL A 649 -31.31 15.60 -9.14
CA VAL A 649 -30.95 16.56 -8.09
C VAL A 649 -31.22 18.00 -8.52
N THR A 650 -30.89 18.38 -9.76
CA THR A 650 -31.10 19.75 -10.25
C THR A 650 -32.57 20.12 -10.38
N SER A 651 -33.45 19.13 -10.65
CA SER A 651 -34.90 19.34 -10.73
C SER A 651 -35.50 19.78 -9.40
N GLN A 652 -34.88 19.37 -8.28
CA GLN A 652 -35.34 19.67 -6.92
C GLN A 652 -34.59 20.84 -6.27
N THR A 653 -33.40 21.19 -6.81
CA THR A 653 -32.51 22.20 -6.21
C THR A 653 -32.29 23.37 -7.16
N SER A 654 -31.10 23.47 -7.76
CA SER A 654 -30.69 24.55 -8.64
C SER A 654 -29.75 24.04 -9.72
N HIS A 655 -29.67 24.75 -10.85
CA HIS A 655 -28.73 24.45 -11.93
C HIS A 655 -27.26 24.45 -11.47
N TRP A 656 -26.91 25.19 -10.41
CA TRP A 656 -25.57 25.17 -9.82
C TRP A 656 -25.16 23.78 -9.30
N ALA A 657 -26.10 22.89 -8.99
CA ALA A 657 -25.80 21.52 -8.61
C ALA A 657 -25.14 20.73 -9.75
N ARG A 658 -25.36 21.10 -11.03
CA ARG A 658 -24.65 20.50 -12.18
C ARG A 658 -23.14 20.63 -12.05
N LEU A 659 -22.66 21.77 -11.53
CA LEU A 659 -21.23 22.02 -11.32
C LEU A 659 -20.62 21.00 -10.36
N TYR A 660 -21.33 20.60 -9.30
CA TYR A 660 -20.86 19.57 -8.37
C TYR A 660 -20.58 18.25 -9.09
N PHE A 661 -21.52 17.76 -9.91
CA PHE A 661 -21.36 16.50 -10.65
C PHE A 661 -20.30 16.58 -11.75
N MET A 662 -20.22 17.71 -12.47
CA MET A 662 -19.20 17.92 -13.49
C MET A 662 -17.78 17.98 -12.90
N VAL A 663 -17.60 18.69 -11.78
CA VAL A 663 -16.32 18.75 -11.06
C VAL A 663 -15.95 17.37 -10.51
N PHE A 664 -16.92 16.64 -9.94
CA PHE A 664 -16.70 15.27 -9.49
C PHE A 664 -16.23 14.36 -10.63
N TYR A 665 -16.88 14.41 -11.79
CA TYR A 665 -16.49 13.64 -12.98
C TYR A 665 -15.04 13.95 -13.40
N ILE A 666 -14.69 15.22 -13.54
CA ILE A 666 -13.34 15.64 -13.94
C ILE A 666 -12.29 15.13 -12.93
N VAL A 667 -12.53 15.34 -11.63
CA VAL A 667 -11.60 14.92 -10.57
C VAL A 667 -11.45 13.40 -10.55
N THR A 668 -12.56 12.65 -10.55
CA THR A 668 -12.52 11.19 -10.50
C THR A 668 -11.93 10.57 -11.74
N MET A 669 -12.19 11.12 -12.93
CA MET A 669 -11.58 10.67 -14.17
C MET A 669 -10.05 10.76 -14.10
N VAL A 670 -9.51 11.92 -13.68
CA VAL A 670 -8.06 12.12 -13.50
C VAL A 670 -7.49 11.16 -12.46
N VAL A 671 -8.16 11.03 -11.31
CA VAL A 671 -7.69 10.16 -10.22
C VAL A 671 -7.69 8.69 -10.65
N ILE A 672 -8.76 8.19 -11.25
CA ILE A 672 -8.86 6.78 -11.69
C ILE A 672 -7.85 6.48 -12.78
N THR A 673 -7.67 7.38 -13.75
CA THR A 673 -6.74 7.15 -14.87
C THR A 673 -5.29 7.10 -14.38
N ILE A 674 -4.89 8.00 -13.48
CA ILE A 674 -3.59 7.92 -12.80
C ILE A 674 -3.44 6.60 -12.04
N ILE A 675 -4.44 6.19 -11.27
CA ILE A 675 -4.39 4.94 -10.48
C ILE A 675 -4.24 3.72 -11.39
N VAL A 676 -5.08 3.60 -12.42
CA VAL A 676 -5.06 2.48 -13.37
C VAL A 676 -3.72 2.41 -14.09
N ALA A 677 -3.23 3.54 -14.59
CA ALA A 677 -1.97 3.58 -15.32
C ALA A 677 -0.77 3.21 -14.42
N CYS A 678 -0.73 3.73 -13.18
CA CYS A 678 0.31 3.41 -12.21
C CYS A 678 0.32 1.91 -11.80
N ILE A 679 -0.86 1.28 -11.74
CA ILE A 679 -0.99 -0.16 -11.48
C ILE A 679 -0.54 -0.97 -12.69
N LEU A 680 -0.98 -0.59 -13.89
CA LEU A 680 -0.62 -1.27 -15.13
C LEU A 680 0.88 -1.23 -15.41
N ASP A 681 1.52 -0.07 -15.24
CA ASP A 681 2.97 0.05 -15.45
C ASP A 681 3.76 -0.86 -14.51
N ALA A 682 3.43 -0.83 -13.20
CA ALA A 682 4.05 -1.70 -12.21
C ALA A 682 3.82 -3.20 -12.51
N PHE A 683 2.62 -3.55 -12.96
CA PHE A 683 2.23 -4.92 -13.29
C PHE A 683 2.95 -5.43 -14.54
N VAL A 684 2.96 -4.63 -15.62
CA VAL A 684 3.61 -4.96 -16.89
C VAL A 684 5.12 -5.07 -16.72
N PHE A 685 5.75 -4.12 -16.00
CA PHE A 685 7.16 -4.19 -15.68
C PHE A 685 7.52 -5.49 -14.96
N ARG A 686 6.76 -5.83 -13.90
CA ARG A 686 7.02 -7.05 -13.13
C ARG A 686 6.82 -8.32 -13.97
N MET A 687 5.75 -8.38 -14.76
CA MET A 687 5.48 -9.52 -15.63
C MET A 687 6.60 -9.71 -16.67
N ASN A 688 7.09 -8.62 -17.26
CA ASN A 688 8.21 -8.65 -18.20
C ASN A 688 9.52 -9.07 -17.52
N TYR A 689 9.76 -8.61 -16.29
CA TYR A 689 10.93 -9.01 -15.49
C TYR A 689 10.92 -10.51 -15.17
N CYS A 690 9.79 -11.06 -14.69
CA CYS A 690 9.64 -12.50 -14.44
C CYS A 690 9.86 -13.33 -15.72
N ARG A 691 9.48 -12.81 -16.89
CA ARG A 691 9.70 -13.50 -18.17
C ARG A 691 11.18 -13.52 -18.58
N LYS A 692 11.94 -12.45 -18.29
CA LYS A 692 13.38 -12.37 -18.59
C LYS A 692 14.20 -13.27 -17.67
N ASN A 693 13.88 -13.31 -16.38
CA ASN A 693 14.61 -14.12 -15.39
C ASN A 693 13.87 -15.44 -15.12
N LYS A 694 14.05 -16.42 -16.03
CA LYS A 694 13.42 -17.76 -15.94
C LYS A 694 13.73 -18.51 -14.63
N ASP A 695 14.83 -18.18 -13.96
CA ASP A 695 15.29 -18.82 -12.72
C ASP A 695 14.82 -18.10 -11.44
N ALA A 696 14.21 -16.91 -11.54
CA ALA A 696 13.73 -16.14 -10.39
C ALA A 696 12.35 -16.59 -9.85
N GLU A 697 11.83 -17.73 -10.32
CA GLU A 697 10.44 -18.15 -10.05
C GLU A 697 10.24 -18.90 -8.73
N ASP A 698 11.29 -19.54 -8.19
CA ASP A 698 11.20 -20.29 -6.94
C ASP A 698 11.61 -19.46 -5.72
N GLU A 699 12.24 -18.29 -5.94
CA GLU A 699 12.67 -17.39 -4.87
C GLU A 699 11.60 -16.33 -4.59
N LYS A 700 10.66 -16.66 -3.70
CA LYS A 700 9.75 -15.69 -3.09
C LYS A 700 10.53 -14.72 -2.20
N GLY A 701 11.23 -13.77 -2.80
CA GLY A 701 12.03 -12.79 -2.09
C GLY A 701 13.45 -12.68 -2.62
N ILE A 702 14.28 -11.93 -1.89
CA ILE A 702 15.73 -11.94 -2.06
C ILE A 702 16.28 -12.91 -1.02
N THR A 703 17.00 -13.91 -1.50
CA THR A 703 17.71 -14.93 -0.73
C THR A 703 19.20 -14.57 -0.68
N LEU A 704 19.82 -14.77 0.47
CA LEU A 704 21.26 -14.66 0.62
C LEU A 704 21.73 -15.83 1.47
N GLU A 705 22.65 -16.61 0.95
CA GLU A 705 23.21 -17.78 1.62
C GLU A 705 24.58 -17.44 2.19
N MET A 706 24.83 -17.86 3.44
CA MET A 706 26.08 -17.58 4.15
C MET A 706 26.55 -18.79 4.95
N GLU A 707 27.79 -19.19 4.72
CA GLU A 707 28.43 -20.31 5.42
C GLU A 707 29.28 -19.83 6.58
N VAL A 708 28.89 -20.11 7.82
CA VAL A 708 29.62 -19.71 9.02
C VAL A 708 30.45 -20.87 9.57
N GLY A 709 31.76 -20.66 9.67
CA GLY A 709 32.70 -21.62 10.24
C GLY A 709 32.72 -21.63 11.76
N ARG A 710 33.45 -22.60 12.34
CA ARG A 710 33.53 -22.81 13.79
C ARG A 710 34.20 -21.64 14.52
N GLU A 711 35.27 -21.08 13.97
CA GLU A 711 35.99 -19.93 14.54
C GLU A 711 35.07 -18.70 14.66
N GLU A 712 34.33 -18.39 13.61
CA GLU A 712 33.36 -17.30 13.60
C GLU A 712 32.23 -17.52 14.61
N LEU A 713 31.71 -18.74 14.73
CA LEU A 713 30.71 -19.10 15.76
C LEU A 713 31.24 -18.90 17.18
N THR A 714 32.52 -19.18 17.43
CA THR A 714 33.14 -18.88 18.73
C THR A 714 33.27 -17.37 18.97
N MET A 715 33.53 -16.57 17.93
CA MET A 715 33.51 -15.11 18.04
C MET A 715 32.12 -14.57 18.38
N ILE A 716 31.06 -15.09 17.74
CA ILE A 716 29.66 -14.74 18.06
C ILE A 716 29.33 -15.12 19.50
N LEU A 717 29.78 -16.29 19.97
CA LEU A 717 29.54 -16.76 21.34
C LEU A 717 30.18 -15.83 22.39
N ARG A 718 31.38 -15.30 22.11
CA ARG A 718 32.07 -14.33 22.98
C ARG A 718 31.31 -13.01 23.09
N HIS A 719 30.70 -12.55 22.01
CA HIS A 719 29.97 -11.27 21.96
C HIS A 719 28.50 -11.37 22.38
N ALA A 720 27.92 -12.57 22.43
CA ALA A 720 26.55 -12.77 22.85
C ALA A 720 26.35 -12.35 24.31
N GLN A 721 25.38 -11.48 24.57
CA GLN A 721 25.04 -11.05 25.94
C GLN A 721 23.99 -11.99 26.59
N ASN A 722 23.02 -12.47 25.81
CA ASN A 722 21.88 -13.25 26.30
C ASN A 722 22.20 -14.73 26.55
N SER A 723 21.72 -15.28 27.68
CA SER A 723 21.89 -16.71 28.03
C SER A 723 21.22 -17.66 27.03
N GLU A 724 20.02 -17.31 26.54
CA GLU A 724 19.33 -18.10 25.50
C GLU A 724 20.09 -18.12 24.18
N GLU A 725 20.65 -16.99 23.74
CA GLU A 725 21.48 -16.91 22.52
C GLU A 725 22.76 -17.74 22.69
N LYS A 726 23.44 -17.63 23.84
CA LYS A 726 24.60 -18.47 24.16
C LYS A 726 24.26 -19.94 24.09
N ASN A 727 23.09 -20.35 24.60
CA ASN A 727 22.64 -21.73 24.55
C ASN A 727 22.31 -22.18 23.12
N GLN A 728 21.72 -21.33 22.27
CA GLN A 728 21.48 -21.65 20.85
C GLN A 728 22.79 -21.79 20.08
N VAL A 729 23.75 -20.89 20.27
CA VAL A 729 25.06 -20.95 19.60
C VAL A 729 25.88 -22.15 20.10
N ARG A 730 25.82 -22.47 21.40
CA ARG A 730 26.42 -23.70 21.95
C ARG A 730 25.81 -24.96 21.33
N LYS A 731 24.49 -25.02 21.17
CA LYS A 731 23.82 -26.14 20.48
C LYS A 731 24.29 -26.30 19.03
N LEU A 732 24.50 -25.18 18.32
CA LEU A 732 25.04 -25.22 16.95
C LEU A 732 26.50 -25.69 16.93
N LEU A 733 27.32 -25.24 17.88
CA LEU A 733 28.71 -25.70 18.04
C LEU A 733 28.78 -27.20 18.38
N SER A 734 27.88 -27.70 19.24
CA SER A 734 27.81 -29.13 19.55
C SER A 734 27.33 -29.95 18.36
N HIS A 735 26.40 -29.42 17.54
CA HIS A 735 25.98 -30.08 16.29
C HIS A 735 27.10 -30.14 15.25
N LEU A 736 27.91 -29.08 15.12
CA LEU A 736 29.12 -29.11 14.28
C LEU A 736 30.11 -30.17 14.77
N GLN A 737 30.28 -30.30 16.09
CA GLN A 737 31.12 -31.34 16.69
C GLN A 737 30.59 -32.75 16.46
N SER A 738 29.28 -32.98 16.58
CA SER A 738 28.68 -34.31 16.40
C SER A 738 28.69 -34.77 14.94
N ASN A 739 28.49 -33.85 13.99
CA ASN A 739 28.29 -34.18 12.58
C ASN A 739 29.56 -34.07 11.72
N GLN A 740 30.72 -33.75 12.30
CA GLN A 740 31.99 -33.50 11.59
C GLN A 740 31.86 -32.49 10.41
N ALA A 741 30.88 -31.58 10.48
CA ALA A 741 30.69 -30.55 9.46
C ALA A 741 31.64 -29.36 9.72
N ALA A 742 32.24 -28.80 8.67
CA ALA A 742 33.16 -27.67 8.78
C ALA A 742 32.43 -26.32 8.94
N THR A 743 31.25 -26.17 8.33
CA THR A 743 30.48 -24.92 8.29
C THR A 743 28.98 -25.17 8.51
N VAL A 744 28.26 -24.15 9.01
CA VAL A 744 26.80 -24.12 9.05
C VAL A 744 26.31 -23.13 7.99
N LEU A 745 25.37 -23.58 7.15
CA LEU A 745 24.72 -22.74 6.15
C LEU A 745 23.53 -21.99 6.76
N PHE A 746 23.57 -20.67 6.67
CA PHE A 746 22.48 -19.76 7.02
C PHE A 746 21.86 -19.18 5.76
N VAL A 747 20.54 -19.09 5.74
CA VAL A 747 19.79 -18.48 4.65
C VAL A 747 19.05 -17.27 5.19
N GLY A 748 19.43 -16.10 4.70
CA GLY A 748 18.73 -14.83 4.87
C GLY A 748 17.62 -14.72 3.83
N ARG A 749 16.40 -14.43 4.26
CA ARG A 749 15.27 -14.16 3.35
C ARG A 749 14.56 -12.87 3.71
N ARG A 750 14.24 -12.07 2.69
CA ARG A 750 13.28 -10.95 2.80
C ARG A 750 12.31 -10.92 1.62
N SER A 751 11.09 -10.48 1.85
CA SER A 751 10.14 -10.18 0.78
C SER A 751 10.63 -8.98 -0.03
N GLN A 752 10.36 -8.99 -1.33
CA GLN A 752 10.62 -7.84 -2.19
C GLN A 752 9.72 -6.67 -1.77
N THR A 753 10.28 -5.46 -1.86
CA THR A 753 9.63 -4.20 -1.52
C THR A 753 9.43 -3.35 -2.76
N LYS A 754 8.56 -2.33 -2.68
CA LYS A 754 8.38 -1.35 -3.78
C LYS A 754 9.72 -0.76 -4.24
N SER A 755 10.63 -0.47 -3.31
CA SER A 755 11.94 0.09 -3.66
C SER A 755 12.78 -0.86 -4.49
N ASP A 756 12.73 -2.17 -4.25
CA ASP A 756 13.51 -3.15 -5.04
C ASP A 756 13.04 -3.18 -6.49
N LEU A 757 11.71 -3.11 -6.71
CA LEU A 757 11.13 -3.03 -8.05
C LEU A 757 11.51 -1.72 -8.74
N SER A 758 11.45 -0.60 -8.01
CA SER A 758 11.75 0.74 -8.54
C SER A 758 13.24 0.89 -8.85
N MET A 759 14.14 0.32 -8.03
CA MET A 759 15.58 0.28 -8.31
C MET A 759 15.87 -0.42 -9.64
N LYS A 760 15.19 -1.54 -9.91
CA LYS A 760 15.33 -2.28 -11.17
C LYS A 760 14.69 -1.56 -12.36
N MET A 761 13.61 -0.82 -12.12
CA MET A 761 12.92 -0.05 -13.18
C MET A 761 13.77 1.11 -13.68
N TYR A 762 14.56 1.75 -12.79
CA TYR A 762 15.37 2.93 -13.09
C TYR A 762 16.88 2.66 -13.05
N GLU A 763 17.31 1.40 -13.18
CA GLU A 763 18.68 0.96 -12.94
C GLU A 763 19.73 1.73 -13.77
N GLU A 764 19.50 1.85 -15.08
CA GLU A 764 20.41 2.53 -16.01
C GLU A 764 20.61 4.01 -15.65
N GLU A 765 19.56 4.68 -15.20
CA GLU A 765 19.57 6.11 -14.89
C GLU A 765 20.10 6.41 -13.48
N ILE A 766 19.92 5.45 -12.57
CA ILE A 766 20.47 5.50 -11.22
C ILE A 766 22.00 5.47 -11.28
N GLN A 767 22.59 4.63 -12.13
CA GLN A 767 24.05 4.56 -12.32
C GLN A 767 24.64 5.90 -12.77
N VAL A 768 24.04 6.53 -13.79
CA VAL A 768 24.41 7.88 -14.26
C VAL A 768 24.26 8.93 -13.14
N SER A 769 23.24 8.79 -12.29
CA SER A 769 23.01 9.72 -11.20
C SER A 769 24.01 9.61 -10.03
N TRP A 770 24.76 8.52 -9.92
CA TRP A 770 25.74 8.32 -8.85
C TRP A 770 27.13 8.85 -9.20
N GLU A 771 27.38 9.12 -10.49
CA GLU A 771 28.55 9.86 -10.91
C GLU A 771 28.35 11.33 -10.48
N PRO A 772 29.31 11.95 -9.78
CA PRO A 772 29.27 13.39 -9.64
C PRO A 772 29.21 13.97 -11.06
N ALA A 773 28.29 14.90 -11.31
CA ALA A 773 28.31 15.68 -12.54
C ALA A 773 29.72 16.29 -12.64
N LEU A 774 30.54 15.74 -13.55
CA LEU A 774 31.92 16.14 -13.79
C LEU A 774 31.99 17.62 -14.18
#